data_AF-A0A933U1Q1-F1
#
_entry.id   AF-A0A933U1Q1-F1
#
_cell.length_a   1.000
_cell.length_b   1.000
_cell.length_c   1.000
_cell.angle_alpha   90.00
_cell.angle_beta   90.00
_cell.angle_gamma   90.00
#
_symmetry.space_group_name_H-M   'P 1'
#
loop_
_entity.id
_entity.type
_entity.pdbx_description
1 polymer ?
#
loop_
_entity_poly.entity_id
_entity_poly.type
_entity_poly.pdbx_seq_one_letter_code
_entity_poly.pdbx_strand_id
1 'polypeptide(L)'
;MFTLLRRWITDRGIRLLGLTAAGLAFVAQAPAQSLKTVPSNEDLFDLLRNPTSVPAPRVLYPGLNTLPPLDVHPLTVNTFTAQPLKIVLPPYGISFTIPATGTFPFVGGVPKRTLDLPVNEDDFIVDRTAAVQLGKALFWDMQLGSDGVQACASCHFSAGADNRVKNQLNPGVNAGDNTLQVRGKNQAVTASDFPFHKLINPNTQGEPLLNPLNVARDSNDVMSSMGVLFRQFVDIPTPGPGAFIPGTNPPVLKPDIGLAVNDPVGAAFQGVRRVEPRNTPTILAAANNFDNFWDGRARHDFNGGTPFGAADPNPHVFVDGVTGLEATRPIIRLSSMASLSTGPALSNFEMSFDKRFWAKIGKKLLQSGAVPLANQLVDPTDSVLGPLSNQNATPGRPGLNISYAALIEQAFGPSFWSNATQHLVSAPDPNDPFDGVALTIAPGAALANATNEYTQKEANFSLFFGLSVQAYVQILEPNDSPFDQFHDANPNEFLGIVTDIDPVTPGVQVVGLTTRQLFGYDLFQRSNLSRLNPLLRSGNCSICHFAQELTEHSIRSVYNTMPPDLVTGADAVLSGFMLENFLQNNAIVTMEMDGLNQTLDGNGAATGSAIFDKGIYNIGVRPSSEDLGRGNNDPFGFPLSLAALGLRNAGFPVGVFSNQAPPVQPLPPYLAPYANGLPVGLAFPNIMLPIFLPDTISRTPDIFVFPSGTFPNPNRVARTGTFKVPQLRNIELTGPYFHNGGALTLRQVVDFYSRGGDFPITNAADRDPLIVDLHVNFGALFTDADKAALVDFLLSLTDARVKFERAPFDHPEIVVPVDGTAPDNTAGRAALLADTRFQRIAPVGAAGHVAPLTNFLGVSSVEGSPGLDHFDSASGSPGALMSFRLGTTLPGVGAVANEDIVAFDGAGGYTVYFDGSDVGLTPAAIDAFCRLPNGDLLFSFDSTFTVPGMTGGPGGLTSVTASDVVRFTPASLGPVTAGSFSFYFDASDVGLTTSDENVDAIGLDPAGNLMLSIVGVGAVTGVAAVDDEDVLRFTATSLGSVTTGSFSVYFDGSDVGLANTTSEDLDAIFLGAAGQIYFSTVGTFAVTGLSGNGRDIGLFTPTTLGPTTLGTFSSFLLGATAGLPTTSNLTGIAIQ
;
A
#
# COMPACT_ATOMS: atom_id res chain seq x y z
N MET A 1 15.21 -56.89 -43.80
CA MET A 1 15.81 -56.05 -42.73
C MET A 1 16.70 -54.93 -43.28
N PHE A 2 17.71 -55.20 -44.10
CA PHE A 2 18.55 -54.13 -44.68
C PHE A 2 17.80 -53.15 -45.62
N THR A 3 16.74 -53.58 -46.30
CA THR A 3 15.90 -52.70 -47.15
C THR A 3 14.93 -51.81 -46.34
N LEU A 4 14.51 -52.26 -45.14
CA LEU A 4 13.70 -51.46 -44.22
C LEU A 4 14.56 -50.42 -43.49
N LEU A 5 15.79 -50.79 -43.14
CA LEU A 5 16.77 -49.88 -42.54
C LEU A 5 17.20 -48.79 -43.54
N ARG A 6 17.34 -49.11 -44.83
CA ARG A 6 17.65 -48.12 -45.87
C ARG A 6 16.51 -47.13 -46.12
N ARG A 7 15.24 -47.58 -46.02
CA ARG A 7 14.06 -46.70 -46.14
C ARG A 7 13.95 -45.77 -44.92
N TRP A 8 14.19 -46.31 -43.73
CA TRP A 8 14.23 -45.55 -42.48
C TRP A 8 15.32 -44.46 -42.44
N ILE A 9 16.50 -44.72 -43.02
CA ILE A 9 17.62 -43.76 -43.10
C ILE A 9 17.35 -42.67 -44.15
N THR A 10 16.74 -43.02 -45.28
CA THR A 10 16.46 -42.07 -46.39
C THR A 10 15.29 -41.14 -46.05
N ASP A 11 14.26 -41.64 -45.37
CA ASP A 11 13.11 -40.83 -44.92
C ASP A 11 13.46 -39.88 -43.75
N ARG A 12 14.60 -40.07 -43.08
CA ARG A 12 15.07 -39.27 -41.94
C ARG A 12 16.31 -38.41 -42.25
N GLY A 13 16.80 -38.41 -43.49
CA GLY A 13 17.85 -37.49 -43.96
C GLY A 13 19.26 -37.69 -43.37
N ILE A 14 19.58 -38.84 -42.77
CA ILE A 14 20.88 -39.06 -42.11
C ILE A 14 21.92 -39.55 -43.13
N ARG A 15 23.03 -38.82 -43.32
CA ARG A 15 24.20 -39.26 -44.11
C ARG A 15 25.21 -39.98 -43.22
N LEU A 16 25.53 -41.23 -43.55
CA LEU A 16 26.63 -42.01 -42.95
C LEU A 16 27.92 -41.84 -43.76
N LEU A 17 29.00 -41.39 -43.12
CA LEU A 17 30.35 -41.39 -43.68
C LEU A 17 31.27 -42.32 -42.85
N GLY A 18 31.73 -43.39 -43.49
CA GLY A 18 33.06 -44.00 -43.32
C GLY A 18 33.42 -44.65 -41.98
N LEU A 19 33.37 -45.99 -41.94
CA LEU A 19 34.08 -46.83 -40.96
C LEU A 19 35.40 -47.34 -41.58
N THR A 20 36.53 -47.03 -40.96
CA THR A 20 37.73 -47.89 -41.00
C THR A 20 38.40 -47.96 -39.63
N ALA A 21 38.91 -49.15 -39.32
CA ALA A 21 39.33 -49.62 -38.02
C ALA A 21 40.68 -49.08 -37.52
N ALA A 22 40.72 -48.54 -36.30
CA ALA A 22 41.64 -48.87 -35.20
C ALA A 22 41.47 -47.83 -34.08
N GLY A 23 41.53 -48.28 -32.82
CA GLY A 23 40.91 -47.62 -31.67
C GLY A 23 41.47 -46.25 -31.25
N LEU A 24 40.57 -45.44 -30.69
CA LEU A 24 40.79 -44.56 -29.53
C LEU A 24 39.44 -44.02 -29.05
N ALA A 25 39.32 -43.85 -27.73
CA ALA A 25 38.11 -43.45 -27.02
C ALA A 25 37.66 -42.02 -27.37
N PHE A 26 36.38 -41.84 -27.66
CA PHE A 26 35.65 -40.58 -27.52
C PHE A 26 34.20 -40.86 -27.09
N VAL A 27 33.79 -40.17 -26.04
CA VAL A 27 32.39 -40.02 -25.59
C VAL A 27 31.67 -39.19 -26.65
N ALA A 28 30.64 -39.77 -27.29
CA ALA A 28 29.74 -39.04 -28.17
C ALA A 28 28.45 -38.72 -27.40
N GLN A 29 28.19 -37.43 -27.20
CA GLN A 29 26.88 -36.90 -26.87
C GLN A 29 25.88 -37.28 -27.97
N ALA A 30 24.86 -38.05 -27.61
CA ALA A 30 23.63 -38.08 -28.38
C ALA A 30 22.75 -36.93 -27.89
N PRO A 31 22.23 -36.05 -28.78
CA PRO A 31 21.22 -35.08 -28.39
C PRO A 31 19.94 -35.87 -28.12
N ALA A 32 19.56 -35.99 -26.85
CA ALA A 32 18.22 -36.37 -26.48
C ALA A 32 17.29 -35.26 -26.99
N GLN A 33 16.70 -35.45 -28.16
CA GLN A 33 15.47 -34.75 -28.53
C GLN A 33 14.39 -35.21 -27.56
N SER A 34 14.26 -34.46 -26.47
CA SER A 34 13.15 -34.50 -25.54
C SER A 34 11.85 -34.34 -26.33
N LEU A 35 10.96 -35.31 -26.18
CA LEU A 35 9.53 -35.15 -26.45
C LEU A 35 9.03 -34.04 -25.52
N LYS A 36 9.00 -32.81 -26.04
CA LYS A 36 8.24 -31.71 -25.48
C LYS A 36 6.76 -32.09 -25.52
N THR A 37 6.15 -32.31 -24.35
CA THR A 37 4.81 -31.82 -23.97
C THR A 37 4.51 -32.25 -22.53
N VAL A 38 4.99 -31.45 -21.58
CA VAL A 38 4.27 -31.16 -20.34
C VAL A 38 4.18 -29.64 -20.33
N PRO A 39 2.99 -29.03 -20.32
CA PRO A 39 2.90 -27.58 -20.16
C PRO A 39 3.55 -27.23 -18.82
N SER A 40 4.51 -26.32 -18.81
CA SER A 40 4.92 -25.69 -17.56
C SER A 40 3.72 -24.92 -16.98
N ASN A 41 3.77 -24.54 -15.70
CA ASN A 41 2.76 -23.63 -15.15
C ASN A 41 2.66 -22.35 -15.99
N GLU A 42 3.76 -21.91 -16.62
CA GLU A 42 3.76 -20.79 -17.58
C GLU A 42 2.97 -21.08 -18.87
N ASP A 43 3.04 -22.29 -19.43
CA ASP A 43 2.23 -22.68 -20.60
C ASP A 43 0.73 -22.77 -20.26
N LEU A 44 0.40 -23.11 -19.02
CA LEU A 44 -0.98 -23.10 -18.50
C LEU A 44 -1.48 -21.66 -18.28
N PHE A 45 -0.61 -20.78 -17.76
CA PHE A 45 -0.89 -19.35 -17.60
C PHE A 45 -1.00 -18.62 -18.94
N ASP A 46 -0.22 -18.97 -19.96
CA ASP A 46 -0.35 -18.41 -21.31
C ASP A 46 -1.63 -18.88 -22.03
N LEU A 47 -2.08 -20.12 -21.78
CA LEU A 47 -3.39 -20.59 -22.26
C LEU A 47 -4.56 -19.84 -21.62
N LEU A 48 -4.42 -19.45 -20.34
CA LEU A 48 -5.42 -18.69 -19.60
C LEU A 48 -5.40 -17.19 -19.93
N ARG A 49 -4.23 -16.64 -20.30
CA ARG A 49 -4.04 -15.21 -20.59
C ARG A 49 -4.63 -14.76 -21.93
N ASN A 50 -4.91 -15.66 -22.88
CA ASN A 50 -5.31 -15.23 -24.22
C ASN A 50 -6.27 -16.19 -24.96
N PRO A 51 -7.57 -16.21 -24.58
CA PRO A 51 -8.54 -17.13 -25.18
C PRO A 51 -9.00 -16.74 -26.60
N THR A 52 -8.63 -15.57 -27.14
CA THR A 52 -9.17 -15.08 -28.43
C THR A 52 -8.20 -14.36 -29.37
N SER A 53 -6.90 -14.20 -29.09
CA SER A 53 -6.00 -13.56 -30.07
C SER A 53 -5.27 -14.59 -30.95
N VAL A 54 -5.44 -14.41 -32.25
CA VAL A 54 -4.76 -15.12 -33.33
C VAL A 54 -3.23 -15.02 -33.13
N PRO A 55 -2.47 -16.13 -33.22
CA PRO A 55 -1.01 -16.06 -33.12
C PRO A 55 -0.47 -15.26 -34.30
N ALA A 56 0.07 -14.07 -34.05
CA ALA A 56 0.97 -13.43 -35.00
C ALA A 56 2.28 -14.25 -35.07
N PRO A 57 2.88 -14.47 -36.25
CA PRO A 57 4.00 -15.40 -36.38
C PRO A 57 5.30 -14.78 -35.86
N ARG A 58 5.97 -15.48 -34.93
CA ARG A 58 7.41 -15.28 -34.71
C ARG A 58 8.14 -15.74 -35.97
N VAL A 59 8.73 -14.79 -36.70
CA VAL A 59 9.57 -15.07 -37.87
C VAL A 59 10.88 -15.69 -37.40
N LEU A 60 11.03 -16.99 -37.59
CA LEU A 60 12.33 -17.67 -37.61
C LEU A 60 12.71 -17.92 -39.08
N TYR A 61 13.97 -17.62 -39.40
CA TYR A 61 14.72 -17.74 -40.67
C TYR A 61 14.08 -18.53 -41.85
N PRO A 62 14.28 -18.08 -43.11
CA PRO A 62 13.59 -18.62 -44.28
C PRO A 62 14.02 -20.07 -44.61
N GLY A 63 13.06 -20.99 -44.77
CA GLY A 63 13.33 -22.27 -45.45
C GLY A 63 12.50 -23.53 -45.18
N LEU A 64 11.45 -23.54 -44.35
CA LEU A 64 10.66 -24.76 -44.10
C LEU A 64 9.14 -24.52 -44.10
N ASN A 65 8.42 -25.42 -44.78
CA ASN A 65 6.97 -25.35 -45.00
C ASN A 65 6.16 -25.55 -43.72
N THR A 66 4.97 -24.93 -43.69
CA THR A 66 3.95 -24.98 -42.64
C THR A 66 3.31 -26.37 -42.50
N LEU A 67 3.05 -26.79 -41.27
CA LEU A 67 2.13 -27.90 -40.97
C LEU A 67 0.70 -27.37 -40.76
N PRO A 68 -0.34 -28.16 -41.09
CA PRO A 68 -1.73 -27.72 -41.10
C PRO A 68 -2.33 -27.60 -39.69
N PRO A 69 -3.44 -26.84 -39.51
CA PRO A 69 -4.03 -26.53 -38.22
C PRO A 69 -4.71 -27.76 -37.60
N LEU A 70 -4.58 -27.93 -36.28
CA LEU A 70 -5.35 -28.90 -35.53
C LEU A 70 -6.46 -28.18 -34.75
N ASP A 71 -7.68 -28.63 -34.99
CA ASP A 71 -8.90 -28.22 -34.32
C ASP A 71 -9.22 -29.17 -33.15
N VAL A 72 -9.95 -28.62 -32.16
CA VAL A 72 -10.78 -29.23 -31.09
C VAL A 72 -10.18 -29.66 -29.72
N HIS A 73 -10.79 -29.08 -28.67
CA HIS A 73 -10.93 -29.48 -27.26
C HIS A 73 -11.51 -30.91 -27.11
N PRO A 74 -10.98 -31.83 -26.26
CA PRO A 74 -11.50 -32.01 -24.88
C PRO A 74 -10.50 -32.55 -23.82
N LEU A 75 -10.84 -32.35 -22.55
CA LEU A 75 -10.29 -32.98 -21.33
C LEU A 75 -10.15 -34.52 -21.42
N THR A 76 -8.97 -35.11 -21.11
CA THR A 76 -8.83 -36.47 -20.51
C THR A 76 -7.41 -36.83 -19.94
N VAL A 77 -7.31 -36.97 -18.60
CA VAL A 77 -6.78 -38.10 -17.77
C VAL A 77 -5.38 -38.77 -18.00
N ASN A 78 -4.43 -38.51 -17.08
CA ASN A 78 -3.70 -39.42 -16.12
C ASN A 78 -2.56 -40.42 -16.51
N THR A 79 -1.56 -40.54 -15.59
CA THR A 79 -0.69 -41.69 -15.14
C THR A 79 0.85 -41.81 -15.45
N PHE A 80 1.62 -42.18 -14.38
CA PHE A 80 2.96 -42.83 -14.25
C PHE A 80 4.26 -41.96 -14.19
N THR A 81 5.31 -42.22 -13.37
CA THR A 81 5.88 -43.49 -12.83
C THR A 81 6.55 -43.34 -11.44
N ALA A 82 6.68 -44.47 -10.73
CA ALA A 82 7.33 -44.67 -9.44
C ALA A 82 8.75 -45.28 -9.55
N GLN A 83 9.80 -44.64 -8.97
CA GLN A 83 11.04 -45.28 -8.47
C GLN A 83 11.81 -44.33 -7.51
N PRO A 84 12.45 -44.85 -6.43
CA PRO A 84 13.24 -44.05 -5.47
C PRO A 84 14.73 -43.96 -5.87
N LEU A 85 15.36 -42.79 -5.76
CA LEU A 85 16.79 -42.59 -6.06
C LEU A 85 17.66 -42.66 -4.79
N LYS A 86 18.64 -43.58 -4.78
CA LYS A 86 19.65 -43.78 -3.73
C LYS A 86 20.85 -42.83 -3.90
N ILE A 87 21.32 -42.24 -2.80
CA ILE A 87 22.49 -41.35 -2.73
C ILE A 87 23.77 -42.13 -2.40
N VAL A 88 24.87 -41.80 -3.07
CA VAL A 88 26.26 -42.17 -2.71
C VAL A 88 27.03 -40.87 -2.42
N LEU A 89 27.60 -40.74 -1.23
CA LEU A 89 28.37 -39.57 -0.77
C LEU A 89 29.90 -39.80 -0.91
N PRO A 90 30.67 -38.79 -1.34
CA PRO A 90 32.09 -38.63 -0.98
C PRO A 90 32.34 -37.29 -0.21
N PRO A 91 33.53 -37.11 0.39
CA PRO A 91 33.68 -36.60 1.75
C PRO A 91 34.06 -35.12 1.82
N TYR A 92 33.92 -34.55 3.02
CA TYR A 92 34.32 -33.19 3.42
C TYR A 92 33.27 -32.09 3.21
N GLY A 93 32.15 -32.25 3.90
CA GLY A 93 31.35 -31.14 4.41
C GLY A 93 31.25 -31.27 5.93
N ILE A 94 31.37 -30.16 6.67
CA ILE A 94 30.96 -30.14 8.08
C ILE A 94 29.44 -30.24 8.07
N SER A 95 28.95 -31.49 8.14
CA SER A 95 27.56 -31.79 8.39
C SER A 95 27.24 -31.48 9.84
N PHE A 96 26.31 -30.57 10.10
CA PHE A 96 25.45 -30.79 11.24
C PHE A 96 24.55 -31.97 10.85
N THR A 97 24.93 -33.18 11.28
CA THR A 97 24.01 -34.31 11.22
C THR A 97 22.86 -33.98 12.17
N ILE A 98 21.76 -33.44 11.63
CA ILE A 98 20.46 -33.60 12.28
C ILE A 98 20.11 -35.06 12.04
N PRO A 99 20.08 -35.92 13.08
CA PRO A 99 19.75 -37.33 12.87
C PRO A 99 18.33 -37.39 12.29
N ALA A 100 18.15 -38.13 11.19
CA ALA A 100 16.83 -38.47 10.64
C ALA A 100 15.93 -39.18 11.68
N THR A 101 16.50 -39.59 12.81
CA THR A 101 15.82 -40.01 14.04
C THR A 101 15.87 -38.87 15.06
N GLY A 102 14.99 -37.87 14.91
CA GLY A 102 14.97 -36.66 15.72
C GLY A 102 15.15 -36.95 17.21
N THR A 103 16.28 -36.54 17.78
CA THR A 103 16.53 -36.39 19.22
C THR A 103 17.28 -35.09 19.36
N PHE A 104 16.57 -34.00 19.63
CA PHE A 104 17.21 -32.74 19.99
C PHE A 104 17.79 -32.84 21.41
N PRO A 105 18.99 -32.29 21.67
CA PRO A 105 19.50 -32.13 23.02
C PRO A 105 18.97 -30.82 23.59
N PHE A 106 17.79 -30.82 24.20
CA PHE A 106 17.41 -29.72 25.09
C PHE A 106 17.28 -30.22 26.53
N VAL A 107 17.92 -29.47 27.41
CA VAL A 107 17.82 -29.58 28.87
C VAL A 107 16.37 -29.30 29.27
N GLY A 108 15.71 -30.26 29.93
CA GLY A 108 14.34 -30.06 30.45
C GLY A 108 13.43 -31.28 30.44
N GLY A 109 13.76 -32.34 29.68
CA GLY A 109 13.18 -33.67 29.91
C GLY A 109 11.67 -33.83 29.65
N VAL A 110 11.16 -33.43 28.48
CA VAL A 110 9.83 -33.87 28.01
C VAL A 110 9.95 -34.53 26.62
N PRO A 111 9.30 -35.68 26.35
CA PRO A 111 9.69 -36.60 25.27
C PRO A 111 9.18 -36.17 23.88
N LYS A 112 9.97 -36.55 22.85
CA LYS A 112 9.62 -36.59 21.42
C LYS A 112 8.18 -37.08 21.19
N ARG A 113 7.35 -36.28 20.52
CA ARG A 113 6.17 -36.76 19.79
C ARG A 113 6.55 -37.11 18.35
N THR A 114 5.70 -37.87 17.68
CA THR A 114 5.88 -38.46 16.34
C THR A 114 6.36 -37.42 15.32
N LEU A 115 7.31 -37.84 14.46
CA LEU A 115 8.15 -37.02 13.57
C LEU A 115 7.46 -35.79 12.93
N ASP A 116 8.00 -34.60 13.22
CA ASP A 116 7.87 -33.44 12.34
C ASP A 116 8.62 -33.76 11.04
N LEU A 117 7.88 -34.04 9.96
CA LEU A 117 8.46 -34.18 8.63
C LEU A 117 8.16 -32.90 7.84
N PRO A 118 9.21 -32.24 7.31
CA PRO A 118 9.00 -31.22 6.30
C PRO A 118 8.27 -31.81 5.10
N VAL A 119 7.25 -31.11 4.65
CA VAL A 119 6.38 -31.47 3.52
C VAL A 119 6.13 -30.21 2.69
N ASN A 120 5.63 -30.39 1.47
CA ASN A 120 5.26 -29.31 0.58
C ASN A 120 3.73 -29.30 0.39
N GLU A 121 3.18 -28.20 -0.12
CA GLU A 121 1.73 -28.09 -0.37
C GLU A 121 1.19 -29.16 -1.34
N ASP A 122 2.02 -29.62 -2.28
CA ASP A 122 1.69 -30.68 -3.24
C ASP A 122 1.50 -32.07 -2.59
N ASP A 123 1.96 -32.27 -1.35
CA ASP A 123 1.69 -33.51 -0.59
C ASP A 123 0.23 -33.59 -0.13
N PHE A 124 -0.51 -32.48 -0.19
CA PHE A 124 -1.90 -32.36 0.26
C PHE A 124 -2.87 -32.09 -0.87
N ILE A 125 -2.50 -31.20 -1.80
CA ILE A 125 -3.32 -30.76 -2.92
C ILE A 125 -3.19 -31.75 -4.08
N VAL A 126 -4.28 -32.44 -4.44
CA VAL A 126 -4.34 -33.36 -5.58
C VAL A 126 -4.96 -32.72 -6.83
N ASP A 127 -5.76 -31.67 -6.67
CA ASP A 127 -6.27 -30.82 -7.76
C ASP A 127 -6.13 -29.34 -7.38
N ARG A 128 -5.12 -28.69 -7.99
CA ARG A 128 -4.82 -27.28 -7.73
C ARG A 128 -5.91 -26.34 -8.25
N THR A 129 -6.65 -26.70 -9.30
CA THR A 129 -7.75 -25.87 -9.81
C THR A 129 -8.90 -25.84 -8.79
N ALA A 130 -9.27 -27.00 -8.28
CA ALA A 130 -10.28 -27.09 -7.22
C ALA A 130 -9.82 -26.38 -5.93
N ALA A 131 -8.52 -26.44 -5.58
CA ALA A 131 -7.97 -25.70 -4.46
C ALA A 131 -8.05 -24.18 -4.66
N VAL A 132 -7.72 -23.66 -5.85
CA VAL A 132 -7.87 -22.23 -6.20
C VAL A 132 -9.34 -21.79 -6.13
N GLN A 133 -10.26 -22.61 -6.64
CA GLN A 133 -11.70 -22.35 -6.57
C GLN A 133 -12.20 -22.33 -5.12
N LEU A 134 -11.79 -23.30 -4.31
CA LEU A 134 -12.11 -23.32 -2.89
C LEU A 134 -11.54 -22.09 -2.17
N GLY A 135 -10.30 -21.72 -2.47
CA GLY A 135 -9.61 -20.57 -1.88
C GLY A 135 -10.30 -19.25 -2.19
N LYS A 136 -10.61 -19.00 -3.47
CA LYS A 136 -11.37 -17.81 -3.89
C LYS A 136 -12.77 -17.81 -3.26
N ALA A 137 -13.45 -18.96 -3.21
CA ALA A 137 -14.75 -19.03 -2.57
C ALA A 137 -14.68 -18.68 -1.07
N LEU A 138 -13.76 -19.29 -0.32
CA LEU A 138 -13.61 -19.07 1.13
C LEU A 138 -13.13 -17.66 1.48
N PHE A 139 -12.20 -17.10 0.71
CA PHE A 139 -11.68 -15.75 0.93
C PHE A 139 -12.78 -14.69 0.83
N TRP A 140 -13.73 -14.90 -0.07
CA TRP A 140 -14.87 -13.99 -0.32
C TRP A 140 -16.13 -14.36 0.48
N ASP A 141 -16.15 -15.45 1.27
CA ASP A 141 -17.37 -15.94 1.90
C ASP A 141 -17.73 -15.27 3.24
N MET A 142 -18.79 -14.46 3.23
CA MET A 142 -19.37 -13.84 4.43
C MET A 142 -19.90 -14.86 5.45
N GLN A 143 -20.21 -16.10 5.05
CA GLN A 143 -20.69 -17.15 5.97
C GLN A 143 -19.58 -17.70 6.89
N LEU A 144 -18.31 -17.49 6.50
CA LEU A 144 -17.15 -17.88 7.29
C LEU A 144 -17.09 -17.11 8.62
N GLY A 145 -17.33 -15.79 8.55
CA GLY A 145 -17.39 -14.91 9.72
C GLY A 145 -18.48 -15.29 10.71
N SER A 146 -18.26 -14.95 11.98
CA SER A 146 -19.21 -15.25 13.05
C SER A 146 -20.50 -14.47 12.92
N ASP A 147 -20.47 -13.26 12.36
CA ASP A 147 -21.64 -12.41 12.19
C ASP A 147 -22.38 -12.62 10.85
N GLY A 148 -21.88 -13.52 9.99
CA GLY A 148 -22.44 -13.76 8.65
C GLY A 148 -22.27 -12.58 7.67
N VAL A 149 -21.38 -11.62 8.01
CA VAL A 149 -21.07 -10.42 7.24
C VAL A 149 -19.59 -10.38 6.86
N GLN A 150 -18.69 -10.56 7.84
CA GLN A 150 -17.25 -10.38 7.59
C GLN A 150 -16.63 -11.57 6.87
N ALA A 151 -15.84 -11.27 5.84
CA ALA A 151 -14.98 -12.18 5.10
C ALA A 151 -13.55 -11.59 5.03
N CYS A 152 -12.55 -12.37 4.61
CA CYS A 152 -11.21 -11.81 4.32
C CYS A 152 -11.34 -10.67 3.30
N ALA A 153 -12.14 -10.88 2.25
CA ALA A 153 -12.41 -9.86 1.24
C ALA A 153 -13.03 -8.56 1.79
N SER A 154 -13.73 -8.57 2.94
CA SER A 154 -14.31 -7.35 3.51
C SER A 154 -13.26 -6.28 3.86
N CYS A 155 -12.02 -6.70 4.10
CA CYS A 155 -10.87 -5.83 4.39
C CYS A 155 -9.93 -5.68 3.18
N HIS A 156 -10.14 -6.41 2.09
CA HIS A 156 -9.21 -6.52 0.96
C HIS A 156 -9.87 -6.34 -0.42
N PHE A 157 -11.12 -5.88 -0.48
CA PHE A 157 -11.90 -5.84 -1.73
C PHE A 157 -11.41 -4.80 -2.74
N SER A 158 -10.64 -3.77 -2.32
CA SER A 158 -10.20 -2.69 -3.20
C SER A 158 -8.69 -2.79 -3.42
N ALA A 159 -8.26 -3.37 -4.54
CA ALA A 159 -6.83 -3.61 -4.86
C ALA A 159 -6.05 -4.37 -3.75
N GLY A 160 -6.73 -5.23 -3.00
CA GLY A 160 -6.17 -5.94 -1.86
C GLY A 160 -6.12 -5.12 -0.55
N ALA A 161 -6.65 -3.90 -0.52
CA ALA A 161 -6.70 -3.02 0.65
C ALA A 161 -8.14 -2.63 1.02
N ASP A 162 -8.27 -1.80 2.07
CA ASP A 162 -9.54 -1.27 2.56
C ASP A 162 -9.60 0.24 2.37
N ASN A 163 -10.51 0.69 1.50
CA ASN A 163 -10.68 2.10 1.17
C ASN A 163 -11.86 2.76 1.90
N ARG A 164 -12.51 2.06 2.84
CA ARG A 164 -13.60 2.61 3.63
C ARG A 164 -13.06 3.69 4.56
N VAL A 165 -13.92 4.65 4.93
CA VAL A 165 -13.49 5.86 5.70
C VAL A 165 -14.14 5.99 7.06
N LYS A 166 -15.25 5.27 7.30
CA LYS A 166 -16.05 5.39 8.52
C LYS A 166 -15.82 4.20 9.44
N ASN A 167 -15.61 4.49 10.74
CA ASN A 167 -15.30 3.50 11.76
C ASN A 167 -14.01 2.71 11.44
N GLN A 168 -12.94 3.41 11.06
CA GLN A 168 -11.67 2.79 10.65
C GLN A 168 -10.48 3.19 11.52
N LEU A 169 -10.75 3.76 12.70
CA LEU A 169 -9.70 4.13 13.65
C LEU A 169 -9.65 3.14 14.82
N ASN A 170 -8.45 2.70 15.16
CA ASN A 170 -8.12 2.00 16.39
C ASN A 170 -7.18 2.89 17.21
N PRO A 171 -7.43 3.12 18.51
CA PRO A 171 -6.44 3.82 19.34
C PRO A 171 -5.16 2.98 19.49
N GLY A 172 -4.14 3.48 20.18
CA GLY A 172 -2.91 2.73 20.48
C GLY A 172 -3.11 1.53 21.43
N VAL A 173 -4.08 0.64 21.19
CA VAL A 173 -4.53 -0.42 22.11
C VAL A 173 -3.44 -1.43 22.44
N ASN A 174 -2.54 -1.68 21.48
CA ASN A 174 -1.37 -2.53 21.71
C ASN A 174 -0.44 -1.92 22.77
N ALA A 175 -0.34 -0.59 22.84
CA ALA A 175 0.40 0.14 23.86
C ALA A 175 -0.47 0.48 25.10
N GLY A 176 -1.70 -0.01 25.17
CA GLY A 176 -2.63 0.20 26.28
C GLY A 176 -3.45 1.49 26.20
N ASP A 177 -3.39 2.23 25.08
CA ASP A 177 -4.26 3.38 24.85
C ASP A 177 -5.61 2.96 24.26
N ASN A 178 -6.68 3.34 24.94
CA ASN A 178 -8.06 3.02 24.57
C ASN A 178 -8.86 4.27 24.18
N THR A 179 -8.20 5.39 23.88
CA THR A 179 -8.83 6.68 23.57
C THR A 179 -8.53 7.10 22.13
N LEU A 180 -9.57 7.28 21.31
CA LEU A 180 -9.41 7.79 19.96
C LEU A 180 -9.05 9.28 19.97
N GLN A 181 -8.07 9.66 19.14
CA GLN A 181 -7.46 10.99 19.11
C GLN A 181 -7.80 11.78 17.83
N VAL A 182 -7.91 11.10 16.68
CA VAL A 182 -8.16 11.72 15.37
C VAL A 182 -9.63 12.10 15.21
N ARG A 183 -10.53 11.15 15.43
CA ARG A 183 -11.99 11.34 15.36
C ARG A 183 -12.70 10.45 16.37
N GLY A 184 -13.96 10.76 16.67
CA GLY A 184 -14.79 9.93 17.54
C GLY A 184 -15.16 8.58 16.92
N LYS A 185 -15.60 7.63 17.75
CA LYS A 185 -16.05 6.30 17.27
C LYS A 185 -17.12 6.42 16.18
N ASN A 186 -17.06 5.54 15.19
CA ASN A 186 -17.97 5.52 14.05
C ASN A 186 -18.08 6.86 13.28
N GLN A 187 -17.06 7.72 13.33
CA GLN A 187 -16.95 8.88 12.45
C GLN A 187 -16.16 8.53 11.18
N ALA A 188 -16.38 9.32 10.13
CA ALA A 188 -15.62 9.23 8.89
C ALA A 188 -14.36 10.08 8.99
N VAL A 189 -13.22 9.53 8.55
CA VAL A 189 -12.01 10.32 8.31
C VAL A 189 -12.16 11.12 7.01
N THR A 190 -11.46 12.24 6.96
CA THR A 190 -11.36 13.14 5.81
C THR A 190 -9.90 13.36 5.45
N ALA A 191 -9.62 13.92 4.27
CA ALA A 191 -8.24 14.19 3.86
C ALA A 191 -7.49 15.11 4.85
N SER A 192 -8.20 16.03 5.54
CA SER A 192 -7.64 16.93 6.55
C SER A 192 -7.15 16.24 7.83
N ASP A 193 -7.59 15.01 8.08
CA ASP A 193 -7.19 14.20 9.23
C ASP A 193 -5.80 13.60 9.06
N PHE A 194 -5.23 13.67 7.85
CA PHE A 194 -3.89 13.21 7.53
C PHE A 194 -2.90 14.37 7.36
N PRO A 195 -1.60 14.14 7.57
CA PRO A 195 -1.07 12.95 8.25
C PRO A 195 -1.43 12.95 9.76
N PHE A 196 -1.29 11.80 10.41
CA PHE A 196 -1.54 11.67 11.86
C PHE A 196 -0.48 12.39 12.70
N HIS A 197 0.77 12.40 12.23
CA HIS A 197 1.81 13.30 12.69
C HIS A 197 1.96 14.45 11.70
N LYS A 198 1.26 15.56 11.94
CA LYS A 198 1.21 16.72 11.05
C LYS A 198 2.18 17.79 11.47
N LEU A 199 3.01 18.20 10.51
CA LEU A 199 4.00 19.26 10.66
C LEU A 199 3.51 20.57 10.04
N ILE A 200 3.97 21.70 10.57
CA ILE A 200 3.75 23.03 9.98
C ILE A 200 4.59 23.13 8.69
N ASN A 201 5.86 22.73 8.77
CA ASN A 201 6.75 22.57 7.62
C ASN A 201 7.12 21.09 7.47
N PRO A 202 6.70 20.42 6.37
CA PRO A 202 6.95 18.99 6.15
C PRO A 202 8.40 18.65 5.79
N ASN A 203 9.21 19.66 5.41
CA ASN A 203 10.63 19.51 5.07
C ASN A 203 11.56 19.61 6.28
N THR A 204 11.03 19.99 7.45
CA THR A 204 11.82 20.07 8.67
C THR A 204 11.34 19.01 9.65
N GLN A 205 12.28 18.37 10.33
CA GLN A 205 11.94 17.41 11.39
C GLN A 205 11.04 18.07 12.44
N GLY A 206 9.98 17.38 12.88
CA GLY A 206 9.03 17.86 13.88
C GLY A 206 9.01 17.01 15.15
N GLU A 207 10.16 16.49 15.56
CA GLU A 207 10.21 15.63 16.72
C GLU A 207 10.09 16.43 18.04
N PRO A 208 9.39 15.93 19.08
CA PRO A 208 9.27 16.59 20.38
C PRO A 208 10.58 17.05 21.03
N LEU A 209 11.68 16.31 20.84
CA LEU A 209 12.98 16.59 21.45
C LEU A 209 13.86 17.56 20.66
N LEU A 210 13.50 17.88 19.41
CA LEU A 210 14.31 18.76 18.54
C LEU A 210 13.54 20.00 18.11
N ASN A 211 12.32 19.83 17.60
CA ASN A 211 11.53 20.91 17.01
C ASN A 211 10.03 20.75 17.32
N PRO A 212 9.64 20.80 18.60
CA PRO A 212 8.25 20.60 19.01
C PRO A 212 7.29 21.67 18.46
N LEU A 213 7.79 22.87 18.17
CA LEU A 213 6.98 23.96 17.60
C LEU A 213 6.55 23.70 16.15
N ASN A 214 7.23 22.78 15.44
CA ASN A 214 6.85 22.39 14.09
C ASN A 214 5.71 21.36 14.08
N VAL A 215 5.28 20.82 15.22
CA VAL A 215 4.16 19.87 15.30
C VAL A 215 2.84 20.62 15.36
N ALA A 216 2.05 20.52 14.30
CA ALA A 216 0.70 21.09 14.25
C ALA A 216 -0.34 20.16 14.89
N ARG A 217 -0.18 18.84 14.73
CA ARG A 217 -1.05 17.80 15.31
C ARG A 217 -0.26 16.51 15.45
N ASP A 218 -0.52 15.76 16.52
CA ASP A 218 0.06 14.43 16.73
C ASP A 218 -1.01 13.45 17.19
N SER A 219 -0.96 12.22 16.68
CA SER A 219 -1.87 11.13 17.06
C SER A 219 -1.17 9.77 16.96
N ASN A 220 -1.47 8.88 17.91
CA ASN A 220 -1.06 7.47 17.88
C ASN A 220 -2.14 6.52 17.32
N ASP A 221 -3.30 7.03 16.90
CA ASP A 221 -4.35 6.22 16.31
C ASP A 221 -3.83 5.49 15.06
N VAL A 222 -4.42 4.34 14.78
CA VAL A 222 -4.17 3.51 13.60
C VAL A 222 -5.39 3.51 12.71
N MET A 223 -5.19 3.82 11.43
CA MET A 223 -6.20 3.67 10.39
C MET A 223 -6.12 2.25 9.82
N SER A 224 -7.17 1.47 9.99
CA SER A 224 -7.22 0.08 9.51
C SER A 224 -8.66 -0.38 9.27
N SER A 225 -8.83 -1.66 8.95
CA SER A 225 -10.10 -2.29 8.61
C SER A 225 -10.95 -2.61 9.83
N MET A 226 -12.24 -2.28 9.75
CA MET A 226 -13.23 -2.75 10.70
C MET A 226 -13.66 -4.19 10.44
N GLY A 227 -13.79 -4.94 11.53
CA GLY A 227 -14.27 -6.31 11.57
C GLY A 227 -15.64 -6.47 12.22
N VAL A 228 -15.69 -7.23 13.32
CA VAL A 228 -16.94 -7.67 13.97
C VAL A 228 -17.29 -6.87 15.22
N LEU A 229 -18.56 -6.94 15.62
CA LEU A 229 -19.00 -6.54 16.95
C LEU A 229 -18.45 -7.53 17.99
N PHE A 230 -17.84 -7.02 19.07
CA PHE A 230 -17.32 -7.90 20.11
C PHE A 230 -18.42 -8.68 20.80
N ARG A 231 -18.27 -10.02 20.82
CA ARG A 231 -19.11 -10.96 21.55
C ARG A 231 -18.27 -12.14 22.03
N GLN A 232 -18.70 -12.75 23.11
CA GLN A 232 -18.18 -14.05 23.54
C GLN A 232 -18.85 -15.14 22.70
N PHE A 233 -18.07 -15.99 22.03
CA PHE A 233 -18.60 -17.12 21.29
C PHE A 233 -19.27 -18.12 22.25
N VAL A 234 -20.48 -18.57 21.92
CA VAL A 234 -21.21 -19.61 22.68
C VAL A 234 -21.19 -20.92 21.90
N ASP A 235 -21.78 -20.91 20.70
CA ASP A 235 -21.76 -22.06 19.79
C ASP A 235 -22.17 -21.64 18.36
N ILE A 236 -22.12 -22.55 17.40
CA ILE A 236 -22.78 -22.41 16.11
C ILE A 236 -24.26 -22.82 16.22
N PRO A 237 -25.14 -22.35 15.32
CA PRO A 237 -26.48 -22.92 15.17
C PRO A 237 -26.41 -24.44 14.96
N THR A 238 -27.29 -25.20 15.64
CA THR A 238 -27.31 -26.67 15.54
C THR A 238 -27.48 -27.11 14.08
N PRO A 239 -26.57 -27.94 13.54
CA PRO A 239 -26.63 -28.38 12.15
C PRO A 239 -27.99 -28.99 11.77
N GLY A 240 -28.45 -28.65 10.56
CA GLY A 240 -29.75 -29.05 10.04
C GLY A 240 -30.61 -27.86 9.59
N PRO A 241 -31.91 -28.07 9.28
CA PRO A 241 -32.75 -27.02 8.68
C PRO A 241 -32.83 -25.72 9.51
N GLY A 242 -32.69 -25.82 10.83
CA GLY A 242 -32.71 -24.67 11.73
C GLY A 242 -31.46 -23.79 11.68
N ALA A 243 -30.35 -24.27 11.11
CA ALA A 243 -29.10 -23.52 10.94
C ALA A 243 -29.17 -22.49 9.80
N PHE A 244 -30.21 -22.55 8.95
CA PHE A 244 -30.36 -21.68 7.79
C PHE A 244 -31.37 -20.56 8.03
N ILE A 245 -31.14 -19.43 7.38
CA ILE A 245 -32.07 -18.30 7.36
C ILE A 245 -33.33 -18.71 6.57
N PRO A 246 -34.54 -18.57 7.14
CA PRO A 246 -35.76 -18.97 6.44
C PRO A 246 -35.97 -18.19 5.14
N GLY A 247 -36.39 -18.87 4.08
CA GLY A 247 -36.79 -18.24 2.81
C GLY A 247 -35.64 -17.86 1.88
N THR A 248 -34.38 -18.13 2.23
CA THR A 248 -33.24 -17.89 1.33
C THR A 248 -33.05 -19.04 0.33
N ASN A 249 -32.66 -18.70 -0.91
CA ASN A 249 -32.30 -19.68 -1.94
C ASN A 249 -31.07 -19.20 -2.74
N PRO A 250 -29.93 -19.93 -2.69
CA PRO A 250 -29.68 -21.13 -1.90
C PRO A 250 -29.80 -20.88 -0.38
N PRO A 251 -29.90 -21.94 0.45
CA PRO A 251 -29.93 -21.82 1.89
C PRO A 251 -28.70 -21.06 2.42
N VAL A 252 -28.92 -19.98 3.19
CA VAL A 252 -27.87 -19.17 3.81
C VAL A 252 -27.70 -19.57 5.27
N LEU A 253 -26.47 -19.80 5.71
CA LEU A 253 -26.17 -20.10 7.10
C LEU A 253 -26.42 -18.90 8.02
N LYS A 254 -27.00 -19.16 9.20
CA LYS A 254 -27.14 -18.16 10.25
C LYS A 254 -25.77 -17.78 10.85
N PRO A 255 -25.65 -16.56 11.42
CA PRO A 255 -24.53 -16.18 12.27
C PRO A 255 -24.35 -17.14 13.44
N ASP A 256 -23.16 -17.12 14.03
CA ASP A 256 -22.85 -17.84 15.24
C ASP A 256 -23.69 -17.32 16.42
N ILE A 257 -23.83 -18.15 17.45
CA ILE A 257 -24.49 -17.77 18.70
C ILE A 257 -23.42 -17.10 19.58
N GLY A 258 -23.57 -15.79 19.80
CA GLY A 258 -22.67 -15.01 20.63
C GLY A 258 -23.39 -14.29 21.77
N LEU A 259 -22.74 -14.20 22.92
CA LEU A 259 -23.20 -13.40 24.05
C LEU A 259 -22.65 -11.97 23.94
N ALA A 260 -23.56 -10.99 23.86
CA ALA A 260 -23.19 -9.58 23.93
C ALA A 260 -22.70 -9.23 25.34
N VAL A 261 -21.46 -8.76 25.43
CA VAL A 261 -20.82 -8.28 26.66
C VAL A 261 -20.19 -6.91 26.38
N ASN A 262 -19.75 -6.22 27.43
CA ASN A 262 -18.98 -5.00 27.24
C ASN A 262 -17.65 -5.32 26.56
N ASP A 263 -17.25 -4.44 25.64
CA ASP A 263 -15.98 -4.58 24.95
C ASP A 263 -14.82 -4.36 25.94
N PRO A 264 -13.86 -5.30 26.08
CA PRO A 264 -12.74 -5.15 27.01
C PRO A 264 -11.75 -4.04 26.63
N VAL A 265 -11.76 -3.55 25.39
CA VAL A 265 -10.99 -2.36 24.96
C VAL A 265 -11.69 -1.07 25.44
N GLY A 266 -12.96 -1.15 25.84
CA GLY A 266 -13.68 -0.06 26.48
C GLY A 266 -14.47 0.81 25.50
N ALA A 267 -14.53 2.12 25.79
CA ALA A 267 -15.48 3.03 25.16
C ALA A 267 -15.27 3.23 23.65
N ALA A 268 -14.04 3.04 23.15
CA ALA A 268 -13.69 3.17 21.74
C ALA A 268 -14.51 2.25 20.83
N PHE A 269 -14.71 1.00 21.25
CA PHE A 269 -15.44 -0.02 20.47
C PHE A 269 -16.81 -0.39 21.05
N GLN A 270 -17.20 0.18 22.19
CA GLN A 270 -18.51 -0.15 22.78
C GLN A 270 -19.67 0.21 21.83
N GLY A 271 -20.39 -0.83 21.40
CA GLY A 271 -21.55 -0.74 20.51
C GLY A 271 -21.22 -0.53 19.03
N VAL A 272 -19.94 -0.67 18.64
CA VAL A 272 -19.48 -0.59 17.25
C VAL A 272 -18.53 -1.74 16.93
N ARG A 273 -18.35 -2.02 15.65
CA ARG A 273 -17.39 -3.01 15.16
C ARG A 273 -15.97 -2.59 15.52
N ARG A 274 -15.15 -3.56 15.94
CA ARG A 274 -13.72 -3.36 16.21
C ARG A 274 -12.96 -3.06 14.93
N VAL A 275 -11.83 -2.39 15.07
CA VAL A 275 -10.91 -2.02 13.98
C VAL A 275 -9.55 -2.62 14.30
N GLU A 276 -8.85 -3.18 13.32
CA GLU A 276 -7.52 -3.75 13.53
C GLU A 276 -6.50 -2.72 14.09
N PRO A 277 -5.60 -3.11 15.00
CA PRO A 277 -4.58 -2.22 15.58
C PRO A 277 -3.37 -1.98 14.66
N ARG A 278 -3.44 -2.45 13.41
CA ARG A 278 -2.42 -2.30 12.37
C ARG A 278 -3.11 -2.10 11.05
N ASN A 279 -2.62 -1.18 10.22
CA ASN A 279 -3.14 -0.95 8.89
C ASN A 279 -3.04 -2.24 8.05
N THR A 280 -4.15 -2.58 7.39
CA THR A 280 -4.31 -3.81 6.61
C THR A 280 -3.39 -3.80 5.38
N PRO A 281 -2.41 -4.70 5.29
CA PRO A 281 -1.54 -4.77 4.11
C PRO A 281 -2.27 -5.36 2.91
N THR A 282 -1.77 -5.09 1.71
CA THR A 282 -2.30 -5.72 0.50
C THR A 282 -1.99 -7.21 0.42
N ILE A 283 -2.96 -8.00 -0.05
CA ILE A 283 -2.83 -9.46 -0.27
C ILE A 283 -2.26 -9.85 -1.62
N LEU A 284 -2.20 -8.94 -2.59
CA LEU A 284 -1.69 -9.25 -3.93
C LEU A 284 -0.21 -9.66 -3.82
N ALA A 285 0.24 -10.69 -4.52
CA ALA A 285 1.60 -11.25 -4.41
C ALA A 285 2.08 -11.65 -2.99
N ALA A 286 1.21 -11.62 -1.96
CA ALA A 286 1.59 -11.94 -0.58
C ALA A 286 2.00 -13.41 -0.40
N ALA A 287 1.53 -14.31 -1.28
CA ALA A 287 1.93 -15.71 -1.27
C ALA A 287 3.41 -15.95 -1.61
N ASN A 288 4.10 -14.97 -2.20
CA ASN A 288 5.51 -15.08 -2.56
C ASN A 288 6.45 -14.60 -1.44
N ASN A 289 5.88 -14.07 -0.35
CA ASN A 289 6.66 -13.68 0.81
C ASN A 289 7.16 -14.92 1.56
N PHE A 290 8.44 -14.92 1.96
CA PHE A 290 8.96 -15.97 2.84
C PHE A 290 8.16 -16.03 4.14
N ASP A 291 8.20 -14.99 4.97
CA ASP A 291 7.22 -14.77 6.05
C ASP A 291 6.40 -13.52 5.74
N ASN A 292 5.09 -13.58 5.99
CA ASN A 292 4.19 -12.46 5.73
C ASN A 292 4.11 -11.48 6.91
N PHE A 293 4.11 -12.01 8.14
CA PHE A 293 4.24 -11.23 9.37
C PHE A 293 5.48 -11.66 10.14
N TRP A 294 5.88 -10.80 11.05
CA TRP A 294 7.10 -10.96 11.82
C TRP A 294 6.86 -10.83 13.33
N ASP A 295 5.59 -10.74 13.73
CA ASP A 295 5.15 -10.85 15.12
C ASP A 295 4.90 -12.31 15.54
N GLY A 296 5.56 -13.25 14.86
CA GLY A 296 5.50 -14.70 15.15
C GLY A 296 4.36 -15.39 14.41
N ARG A 297 3.40 -14.63 13.88
CA ARG A 297 2.37 -15.11 12.97
C ARG A 297 2.92 -15.18 11.53
N ALA A 298 2.19 -15.89 10.67
CA ALA A 298 2.39 -15.94 9.22
C ALA A 298 3.80 -16.35 8.77
N ARG A 299 4.40 -17.35 9.43
CA ARG A 299 5.72 -17.90 9.09
C ARG A 299 5.66 -18.86 7.91
N HIS A 300 6.77 -19.00 7.17
CA HIS A 300 6.95 -19.89 6.01
C HIS A 300 6.68 -21.37 6.27
N ASP A 301 6.56 -21.81 7.51
CA ASP A 301 6.49 -23.21 7.92
C ASP A 301 5.16 -23.55 8.61
N PHE A 302 4.08 -23.50 7.83
CA PHE A 302 2.70 -23.72 8.27
C PHE A 302 2.50 -25.11 8.87
N ASN A 303 1.82 -25.18 10.02
CA ASN A 303 1.59 -26.44 10.74
C ASN A 303 0.23 -27.11 10.44
N GLY A 304 -0.57 -26.52 9.54
CA GLY A 304 -1.91 -26.99 9.18
C GLY A 304 -3.05 -26.42 10.05
N GLY A 305 -2.76 -25.64 11.10
CA GLY A 305 -3.78 -25.20 12.06
C GLY A 305 -3.74 -23.74 12.48
N THR A 306 -2.56 -23.14 12.56
CA THR A 306 -2.39 -21.86 13.26
C THR A 306 -1.43 -20.94 12.53
N PRO A 307 -1.52 -19.62 12.78
CA PRO A 307 -0.63 -18.66 12.12
C PRO A 307 0.81 -18.74 12.63
N PHE A 308 1.10 -19.49 13.69
CA PHE A 308 2.43 -19.55 14.32
C PHE A 308 3.36 -20.61 13.70
N GLY A 309 2.85 -21.41 12.77
CA GLY A 309 3.64 -22.43 12.08
C GLY A 309 4.34 -23.37 13.06
N ALA A 310 5.63 -23.62 12.86
CA ALA A 310 6.36 -24.57 13.71
C ALA A 310 6.53 -24.16 15.19
N ALA A 311 6.25 -22.89 15.56
CA ALA A 311 6.33 -22.43 16.95
C ALA A 311 5.21 -22.99 17.82
N ASP A 312 4.09 -23.34 17.20
CA ASP A 312 3.00 -24.06 17.85
C ASP A 312 3.30 -25.57 17.84
N PRO A 313 3.45 -26.20 19.01
CA PRO A 313 3.80 -27.61 19.14
C PRO A 313 2.59 -28.56 19.02
N ASN A 314 1.36 -28.05 18.93
CA ASN A 314 0.16 -28.86 18.96
C ASN A 314 -0.13 -29.52 17.60
N PRO A 315 -0.66 -30.77 17.59
CA PRO A 315 -1.09 -31.41 16.36
C PRO A 315 -2.45 -30.86 15.92
N HIS A 316 -2.52 -30.37 14.68
CA HIS A 316 -3.72 -29.77 14.10
C HIS A 316 -4.32 -30.57 12.95
N VAL A 317 -3.56 -31.51 12.39
CA VAL A 317 -3.97 -32.29 11.22
C VAL A 317 -4.22 -33.74 11.64
N PHE A 318 -5.32 -34.32 11.18
CA PHE A 318 -5.70 -35.69 11.47
C PHE A 318 -5.66 -36.50 10.19
N VAL A 319 -4.83 -37.55 10.15
CA VAL A 319 -4.61 -38.36 8.95
C VAL A 319 -5.19 -39.75 9.17
N ASP A 320 -5.87 -40.29 8.17
CA ASP A 320 -6.36 -41.66 8.18
C ASP A 320 -5.19 -42.62 7.91
N GLY A 321 -4.62 -43.15 9.00
CA GLY A 321 -3.46 -44.02 8.99
C GLY A 321 -3.83 -45.50 8.89
N VAL A 322 -2.84 -46.37 9.12
CA VAL A 322 -3.01 -47.84 9.01
C VAL A 322 -3.90 -48.39 10.12
N THR A 323 -3.92 -47.73 11.28
CA THR A 323 -4.66 -48.19 12.48
C THR A 323 -5.88 -47.33 12.82
N GLY A 324 -6.22 -46.37 11.96
CA GLY A 324 -7.26 -45.36 12.18
C GLY A 324 -6.68 -43.94 12.12
N LEU A 325 -7.45 -42.96 12.60
CA LEU A 325 -7.03 -41.58 12.69
C LEU A 325 -5.81 -41.41 13.60
N GLU A 326 -4.84 -40.64 13.11
CA GLU A 326 -3.63 -40.26 13.82
C GLU A 326 -3.52 -38.73 13.80
N ALA A 327 -3.27 -38.13 14.97
CA ALA A 327 -3.01 -36.70 15.09
C ALA A 327 -1.56 -36.41 14.67
N THR A 328 -1.38 -35.49 13.73
CA THR A 328 -0.09 -35.12 13.12
C THR A 328 0.13 -33.62 13.16
N ARG A 329 1.40 -33.25 13.02
CA ARG A 329 1.86 -31.86 12.94
C ARG A 329 2.78 -31.73 11.72
N PRO A 330 2.22 -31.62 10.50
CA PRO A 330 3.04 -31.43 9.32
C PRO A 330 3.75 -30.07 9.40
N ILE A 331 4.94 -29.95 8.84
CA ILE A 331 5.59 -28.65 8.65
C ILE A 331 5.61 -28.38 7.15
N ILE A 332 4.62 -27.63 6.67
CA ILE A 332 4.40 -27.31 5.27
C ILE A 332 5.23 -26.06 4.93
N ARG A 333 6.28 -26.26 4.13
CA ARG A 333 7.23 -25.20 3.79
C ARG A 333 6.67 -24.21 2.79
N LEU A 334 7.29 -23.02 2.77
CA LEU A 334 6.95 -21.90 1.89
C LEU A 334 5.46 -21.57 1.90
N SER A 335 4.83 -21.71 3.07
CA SER A 335 3.39 -21.63 3.22
C SER A 335 2.96 -20.53 4.20
N SER A 336 3.65 -19.39 4.15
CA SER A 336 3.37 -18.25 5.03
C SER A 336 2.00 -17.64 4.82
N MET A 337 1.47 -17.68 3.60
CA MET A 337 0.13 -17.22 3.30
C MET A 337 -0.93 -18.16 3.86
N ALA A 338 -0.73 -19.48 3.73
CA ALA A 338 -1.59 -20.46 4.38
C ALA A 338 -1.59 -20.24 5.90
N SER A 339 -0.40 -20.07 6.50
CA SER A 339 -0.25 -19.74 7.91
C SER A 339 -1.00 -18.45 8.27
N LEU A 340 -0.73 -17.34 7.57
CA LEU A 340 -1.36 -16.03 7.82
C LEU A 340 -2.88 -16.13 7.83
N SER A 341 -3.44 -16.75 6.80
CA SER A 341 -4.87 -16.81 6.60
C SER A 341 -5.61 -17.51 7.74
N THR A 342 -4.94 -18.37 8.52
CA THR A 342 -5.57 -19.05 9.66
C THR A 342 -5.80 -18.16 10.89
N GLY A 343 -5.24 -16.95 10.92
CA GLY A 343 -5.47 -15.99 12.00
C GLY A 343 -6.83 -15.27 11.91
N PRO A 344 -7.14 -14.56 10.81
CA PRO A 344 -8.32 -13.72 10.68
C PRO A 344 -9.65 -14.38 11.05
N ALA A 345 -9.86 -15.63 10.62
CA ALA A 345 -11.10 -16.37 10.86
C ALA A 345 -11.40 -16.61 12.37
N LEU A 346 -10.38 -16.54 13.23
CA LEU A 346 -10.49 -16.67 14.68
C LEU A 346 -10.27 -15.35 15.44
N SER A 347 -9.90 -14.27 14.75
CA SER A 347 -9.65 -12.96 15.36
C SER A 347 -10.96 -12.27 15.77
N ASN A 348 -11.01 -11.81 17.01
CA ASN A 348 -12.13 -11.04 17.56
C ASN A 348 -12.13 -9.56 17.16
N PHE A 349 -11.11 -9.13 16.43
CA PHE A 349 -11.08 -7.83 15.75
C PHE A 349 -11.51 -7.94 14.29
N GLU A 350 -11.31 -9.09 13.62
CA GLU A 350 -11.52 -9.26 12.18
C GLU A 350 -12.85 -9.94 11.84
N MET A 351 -13.01 -11.23 12.18
CA MET A 351 -14.08 -12.08 11.62
C MET A 351 -14.82 -12.93 12.65
N SER A 352 -14.36 -13.01 13.90
CA SER A 352 -14.81 -14.03 14.85
C SER A 352 -15.38 -13.48 16.14
N PHE A 353 -16.33 -14.18 16.74
CA PHE A 353 -16.61 -13.98 18.16
C PHE A 353 -15.47 -14.57 18.99
N ASP A 354 -15.19 -13.96 20.13
CA ASP A 354 -14.05 -14.30 20.98
C ASP A 354 -14.11 -15.77 21.40
N LYS A 355 -12.98 -16.49 21.24
CA LYS A 355 -12.81 -17.92 21.55
C LYS A 355 -13.51 -18.93 20.62
N ARG A 356 -13.88 -18.53 19.40
CA ARG A 356 -14.19 -19.51 18.33
C ARG A 356 -12.93 -20.25 17.89
N PHE A 357 -13.08 -21.47 17.37
CA PHE A 357 -11.98 -22.34 16.91
C PHE A 357 -12.33 -23.09 15.61
N TRP A 358 -11.31 -23.62 14.92
CA TRP A 358 -11.41 -24.12 13.54
C TRP A 358 -12.43 -25.24 13.31
N ALA A 359 -12.49 -26.23 14.19
CA ALA A 359 -13.43 -27.35 14.03
C ALA A 359 -14.91 -26.88 14.05
N LYS A 360 -15.24 -25.79 14.75
CA LYS A 360 -16.58 -25.16 14.69
C LYS A 360 -16.85 -24.54 13.33
N ILE A 361 -15.85 -23.92 12.71
CA ILE A 361 -15.97 -23.39 11.35
C ILE A 361 -16.24 -24.52 10.37
N GLY A 362 -15.45 -25.60 10.43
CA GLY A 362 -15.66 -26.81 9.64
C GLY A 362 -17.08 -27.37 9.82
N LYS A 363 -17.53 -27.55 11.06
CA LYS A 363 -18.88 -28.04 11.38
C LYS A 363 -19.99 -27.15 10.82
N LYS A 364 -19.79 -25.83 10.83
CA LYS A 364 -20.74 -24.85 10.29
C LYS A 364 -20.83 -24.93 8.76
N LEU A 365 -19.69 -24.93 8.07
CA LEU A 365 -19.65 -24.81 6.60
C LEU A 365 -19.85 -26.14 5.86
N LEU A 366 -19.50 -27.28 6.47
CA LEU A 366 -19.58 -28.60 5.83
C LEU A 366 -20.92 -29.32 6.06
N GLN A 367 -21.86 -28.70 6.78
CA GLN A 367 -23.18 -29.29 6.97
C GLN A 367 -23.97 -29.41 5.67
N SER A 368 -24.88 -30.38 5.62
CA SER A 368 -25.73 -30.61 4.45
C SER A 368 -26.57 -29.37 4.12
N GLY A 369 -26.55 -28.95 2.84
CA GLY A 369 -27.30 -27.80 2.33
C GLY A 369 -26.52 -26.47 2.32
N ALA A 370 -25.37 -26.40 3.00
CA ALA A 370 -24.49 -25.24 2.92
C ALA A 370 -23.77 -25.19 1.56
N VAL A 371 -23.79 -24.02 0.94
CA VAL A 371 -23.08 -23.75 -0.32
C VAL A 371 -22.16 -22.54 -0.17
N PRO A 372 -21.01 -22.52 -0.84
CA PRO A 372 -20.16 -21.34 -0.89
C PRO A 372 -20.87 -20.16 -1.53
N LEU A 373 -20.55 -18.97 -1.02
CA LEU A 373 -20.98 -17.67 -1.49
C LEU A 373 -22.51 -17.49 -1.49
N ALA A 374 -23.23 -18.16 -0.59
CA ALA A 374 -24.70 -18.16 -0.58
C ALA A 374 -25.33 -16.75 -0.42
N ASN A 375 -24.58 -15.77 0.07
CA ASN A 375 -25.01 -14.37 0.15
C ASN A 375 -24.54 -13.51 -1.04
N GLN A 376 -23.64 -14.00 -1.90
CA GLN A 376 -22.89 -13.22 -2.87
C GLN A 376 -23.18 -13.70 -4.30
N LEU A 377 -23.23 -12.76 -5.25
CA LEU A 377 -23.25 -13.09 -6.66
C LEU A 377 -21.84 -13.38 -7.15
N VAL A 378 -21.72 -14.27 -8.13
CA VAL A 378 -20.47 -14.55 -8.84
C VAL A 378 -20.74 -14.34 -10.32
N ASP A 379 -20.02 -13.43 -10.97
CA ASP A 379 -20.22 -13.18 -12.39
C ASP A 379 -20.00 -14.47 -13.20
N PRO A 380 -20.88 -14.83 -14.17
CA PRO A 380 -20.67 -16.00 -15.04
C PRO A 380 -19.32 -16.02 -15.77
N THR A 381 -18.72 -14.85 -15.97
CA THR A 381 -17.41 -14.66 -16.63
C THR A 381 -16.25 -14.46 -15.65
N ASP A 382 -16.46 -14.62 -14.34
CA ASP A 382 -15.37 -14.68 -13.35
C ASP A 382 -14.34 -15.74 -13.77
N SER A 383 -13.06 -15.40 -13.70
CA SER A 383 -11.96 -16.19 -14.26
C SER A 383 -11.74 -17.54 -13.57
N VAL A 384 -12.21 -17.71 -12.33
CA VAL A 384 -11.99 -18.89 -11.50
C VAL A 384 -13.31 -19.58 -11.16
N LEU A 385 -14.29 -18.81 -10.69
CA LEU A 385 -15.57 -19.29 -10.17
C LEU A 385 -16.71 -19.20 -11.18
N GLY A 386 -16.50 -18.56 -12.34
CA GLY A 386 -17.51 -18.40 -13.40
C GLY A 386 -18.23 -19.70 -13.75
N PRO A 387 -17.53 -20.83 -14.01
CA PRO A 387 -18.16 -22.12 -14.32
C PRO A 387 -19.04 -22.69 -13.19
N LEU A 388 -18.76 -22.33 -11.94
CA LEU A 388 -19.48 -22.81 -10.76
C LEU A 388 -20.61 -21.85 -10.33
N SER A 389 -20.73 -20.69 -10.96
CA SER A 389 -21.73 -19.69 -10.58
C SER A 389 -23.16 -20.19 -10.76
N ASN A 390 -23.99 -20.01 -9.73
CA ASN A 390 -25.44 -20.26 -9.85
C ASN A 390 -26.14 -19.30 -10.83
N GLN A 391 -25.50 -18.18 -11.20
CA GLN A 391 -26.02 -17.26 -12.19
C GLN A 391 -26.13 -17.88 -13.59
N ASN A 392 -25.33 -18.91 -13.89
CA ASN A 392 -25.40 -19.66 -15.15
C ASN A 392 -26.75 -20.38 -15.32
N ALA A 393 -27.34 -20.85 -14.21
CA ALA A 393 -28.63 -21.53 -14.22
C ALA A 393 -29.80 -20.56 -14.01
N THR A 394 -29.62 -19.53 -13.18
CA THR A 394 -30.66 -18.55 -12.87
C THR A 394 -30.01 -17.19 -12.59
N PRO A 395 -30.13 -16.20 -13.49
CA PRO A 395 -29.58 -14.86 -13.26
C PRO A 395 -30.05 -14.26 -11.95
N GLY A 396 -29.14 -13.62 -11.20
CA GLY A 396 -29.42 -13.06 -9.88
C GLY A 396 -29.50 -14.07 -8.73
N ARG A 397 -29.26 -15.37 -8.97
CA ARG A 397 -29.15 -16.37 -7.92
C ARG A 397 -27.73 -16.39 -7.32
N PRO A 398 -27.56 -16.15 -6.01
CA PRO A 398 -26.25 -16.15 -5.37
C PRO A 398 -25.68 -17.56 -5.17
N GLY A 399 -24.40 -17.61 -4.80
CA GLY A 399 -23.67 -18.83 -4.47
C GLY A 399 -23.19 -19.64 -5.66
N LEU A 400 -22.54 -20.75 -5.32
CA LEU A 400 -22.04 -21.72 -6.27
C LEU A 400 -22.95 -22.95 -6.38
N ASN A 401 -22.83 -23.68 -7.49
CA ASN A 401 -23.55 -24.92 -7.77
C ASN A 401 -22.86 -26.19 -7.20
N ILE A 402 -21.87 -26.00 -6.33
CA ILE A 402 -21.07 -27.04 -5.67
C ILE A 402 -21.02 -26.78 -4.16
N SER A 403 -20.86 -27.82 -3.34
CA SER A 403 -20.71 -27.67 -1.89
C SER A 403 -19.24 -27.52 -1.48
N TYR A 404 -18.99 -26.96 -0.28
CA TYR A 404 -17.64 -26.93 0.30
C TYR A 404 -17.03 -28.33 0.40
N ALA A 405 -17.83 -29.31 0.85
CA ALA A 405 -17.37 -30.69 1.01
C ALA A 405 -16.91 -31.28 -0.33
N ALA A 406 -17.62 -31.03 -1.43
CA ALA A 406 -17.26 -31.53 -2.75
C ALA A 406 -15.99 -30.85 -3.28
N LEU A 407 -15.82 -29.54 -3.09
CA LEU A 407 -14.59 -28.83 -3.46
C LEU A 407 -13.38 -29.35 -2.67
N ILE A 408 -13.52 -29.60 -1.37
CA ILE A 408 -12.44 -30.20 -0.55
C ILE A 408 -12.09 -31.61 -1.04
N GLU A 409 -13.09 -32.44 -1.32
CA GLU A 409 -12.88 -33.81 -1.82
C GLU A 409 -12.21 -33.86 -3.19
N GLN A 410 -12.43 -32.85 -4.03
CA GLN A 410 -11.73 -32.69 -5.31
C GLN A 410 -10.30 -32.18 -5.11
N ALA A 411 -10.13 -31.16 -4.26
CA ALA A 411 -8.86 -30.47 -4.08
C ALA A 411 -7.82 -31.27 -3.29
N PHE A 412 -8.22 -32.05 -2.29
CA PHE A 412 -7.31 -32.65 -1.31
C PHE A 412 -7.37 -34.19 -1.26
N GLY A 413 -6.23 -34.80 -0.91
CA GLY A 413 -6.11 -36.26 -0.80
C GLY A 413 -7.08 -36.88 0.23
N PRO A 414 -7.65 -38.08 -0.06
CA PRO A 414 -8.68 -38.72 0.78
C PRO A 414 -8.22 -39.01 2.21
N SER A 415 -6.91 -39.25 2.43
CA SER A 415 -6.33 -39.48 3.75
C SER A 415 -6.58 -38.35 4.75
N PHE A 416 -7.00 -37.17 4.31
CA PHE A 416 -7.28 -36.00 5.16
C PHE A 416 -8.77 -35.78 5.44
N TRP A 417 -9.69 -36.54 4.83
CA TRP A 417 -11.12 -36.27 4.98
C TRP A 417 -12.05 -37.49 4.95
N SER A 418 -11.58 -38.68 4.56
CA SER A 418 -12.44 -39.84 4.29
C SER A 418 -12.77 -40.71 5.50
N ASN A 419 -12.11 -40.55 6.64
CA ASN A 419 -12.37 -41.39 7.80
C ASN A 419 -13.77 -41.13 8.36
N ALA A 420 -14.59 -42.18 8.38
CA ALA A 420 -15.96 -42.16 8.90
C ALA A 420 -16.17 -43.11 10.09
N THR A 421 -15.10 -43.78 10.55
CA THR A 421 -15.17 -44.77 11.64
C THR A 421 -14.78 -44.18 12.99
N GLN A 422 -14.14 -43.02 12.98
CA GLN A 422 -13.76 -42.24 14.15
C GLN A 422 -14.15 -40.77 13.95
N HIS A 423 -14.24 -40.04 15.05
CA HIS A 423 -14.52 -38.61 15.07
C HIS A 423 -13.64 -37.93 16.12
N LEU A 424 -13.76 -36.61 16.17
CA LEU A 424 -13.02 -35.78 17.11
C LEU A 424 -13.98 -35.09 18.06
N VAL A 425 -13.57 -34.96 19.31
CA VAL A 425 -14.31 -34.24 20.35
C VAL A 425 -13.42 -33.13 20.89
N SER A 426 -13.97 -31.92 20.97
CA SER A 426 -13.28 -30.76 21.56
C SER A 426 -13.41 -30.75 23.08
N ALA A 427 -12.30 -30.44 23.75
CA ALA A 427 -12.26 -30.13 25.18
C ALA A 427 -11.49 -28.82 25.42
N PRO A 428 -11.82 -28.03 26.45
CA PRO A 428 -11.01 -26.88 26.84
C PRO A 428 -9.59 -27.31 27.20
N ASP A 429 -8.59 -26.63 26.65
CA ASP A 429 -7.18 -26.77 27.02
C ASP A 429 -6.61 -25.39 27.39
N PRO A 430 -6.51 -25.06 28.69
CA PRO A 430 -5.98 -23.76 29.11
C PRO A 430 -4.49 -23.59 28.82
N ASN A 431 -3.79 -24.65 28.39
CA ASN A 431 -2.37 -24.58 28.02
C ASN A 431 -2.16 -24.30 26.54
N ASP A 432 -3.22 -24.31 25.72
CA ASP A 432 -3.14 -23.85 24.34
C ASP A 432 -3.33 -22.32 24.32
N PRO A 433 -2.27 -21.54 24.04
CA PRO A 433 -2.35 -20.08 24.05
C PRO A 433 -3.05 -19.52 22.82
N PHE A 434 -3.31 -20.32 21.77
CA PHE A 434 -3.94 -19.86 20.54
C PHE A 434 -5.46 -19.82 20.67
N ASP A 435 -6.11 -20.98 20.79
CA ASP A 435 -7.57 -21.07 20.82
C ASP A 435 -8.13 -21.66 22.13
N GLY A 436 -7.26 -22.25 22.96
CA GLY A 436 -7.64 -22.85 24.23
C GLY A 436 -8.44 -24.15 24.08
N VAL A 437 -8.30 -24.88 22.97
CA VAL A 437 -9.07 -26.08 22.66
C VAL A 437 -8.17 -27.23 22.20
N ALA A 438 -8.35 -28.41 22.79
CA ALA A 438 -7.75 -29.65 22.31
C ALA A 438 -8.79 -30.55 21.63
N LEU A 439 -8.41 -31.20 20.54
CA LEU A 439 -9.22 -32.22 19.86
C LEU A 439 -8.70 -33.61 20.20
N THR A 440 -9.62 -34.51 20.57
CA THR A 440 -9.31 -35.90 20.94
C THR A 440 -10.07 -36.88 20.05
N ILE A 441 -9.40 -37.95 19.64
CA ILE A 441 -9.97 -38.96 18.74
C ILE A 441 -10.88 -39.90 19.55
N ALA A 442 -12.10 -40.08 19.09
CA ALA A 442 -13.11 -40.96 19.68
C ALA A 442 -13.61 -42.00 18.65
N PRO A 443 -13.97 -43.22 19.10
CA PRO A 443 -14.51 -44.25 18.22
C PRO A 443 -15.94 -43.92 17.75
N GLY A 444 -16.29 -44.38 16.56
CA GLY A 444 -17.61 -44.18 15.96
C GLY A 444 -17.69 -42.92 15.09
N ALA A 445 -18.73 -42.85 14.26
CA ALA A 445 -19.01 -41.68 13.43
C ALA A 445 -19.50 -40.49 14.28
N ALA A 446 -19.15 -39.28 13.89
CA ALA A 446 -19.68 -38.06 14.50
C ALA A 446 -21.21 -37.99 14.31
N LEU A 447 -21.92 -37.62 15.37
CA LEU A 447 -23.35 -37.33 15.28
C LEU A 447 -23.57 -36.05 14.46
N ALA A 448 -24.46 -36.12 13.46
CA ALA A 448 -24.68 -35.05 12.51
C ALA A 448 -25.13 -33.72 13.18
N ASN A 449 -25.92 -33.82 14.25
CA ASN A 449 -26.46 -32.66 14.99
C ASN A 449 -25.66 -32.29 16.24
N ALA A 450 -24.64 -33.09 16.64
CA ALA A 450 -23.79 -32.74 17.76
C ALA A 450 -22.83 -31.63 17.36
N THR A 451 -22.87 -30.49 18.07
CA THR A 451 -22.00 -29.35 17.77
C THR A 451 -20.59 -29.53 18.30
N ASN A 452 -20.34 -30.52 19.16
CA ASN A 452 -19.07 -30.81 19.81
C ASN A 452 -18.37 -32.07 19.28
N GLU A 453 -18.95 -32.74 18.29
CA GLU A 453 -18.36 -33.89 17.58
C GLU A 453 -18.07 -33.49 16.14
N TYR A 454 -16.86 -33.77 15.67
CA TYR A 454 -16.37 -33.35 14.36
C TYR A 454 -15.90 -34.55 13.55
N THR A 455 -16.31 -34.62 12.29
CA THR A 455 -15.68 -35.53 11.32
C THR A 455 -14.21 -35.13 11.11
N GLN A 456 -13.41 -36.03 10.55
CA GLN A 456 -12.03 -35.73 10.16
C GLN A 456 -11.95 -34.48 9.27
N LYS A 457 -12.86 -34.36 8.30
CA LYS A 457 -12.93 -33.23 7.37
C LYS A 457 -13.23 -31.90 8.08
N GLU A 458 -14.14 -31.92 9.06
CA GLU A 458 -14.49 -30.75 9.86
C GLU A 458 -13.33 -30.32 10.78
N ALA A 459 -12.59 -31.28 11.34
CA ALA A 459 -11.42 -31.02 12.15
C ALA A 459 -10.25 -30.44 11.36
N ASN A 460 -9.99 -30.97 10.16
CA ASN A 460 -8.92 -30.51 9.27
C ASN A 460 -9.25 -29.23 8.49
N PHE A 461 -10.34 -28.53 8.82
CA PHE A 461 -10.81 -27.41 8.02
C PHE A 461 -9.78 -26.26 7.92
N SER A 462 -8.97 -26.04 8.97
CA SER A 462 -7.86 -25.08 8.95
C SER A 462 -6.83 -25.36 7.85
N LEU A 463 -6.49 -26.64 7.63
CA LEU A 463 -5.54 -27.07 6.61
C LEU A 463 -6.10 -26.77 5.21
N PHE A 464 -7.36 -27.16 4.98
CA PHE A 464 -8.03 -26.93 3.70
C PHE A 464 -8.18 -25.44 3.42
N PHE A 465 -8.60 -24.68 4.42
CA PHE A 465 -8.72 -23.23 4.34
C PHE A 465 -7.38 -22.58 4.00
N GLY A 466 -6.33 -22.84 4.79
CA GLY A 466 -5.02 -22.21 4.61
C GLY A 466 -4.40 -22.49 3.24
N LEU A 467 -4.32 -23.76 2.85
CA LEU A 467 -3.70 -24.15 1.58
C LEU A 467 -4.51 -23.71 0.36
N SER A 468 -5.84 -23.71 0.44
CA SER A 468 -6.68 -23.23 -0.67
C SER A 468 -6.59 -21.72 -0.84
N VAL A 469 -6.60 -20.94 0.26
CA VAL A 469 -6.40 -19.48 0.21
C VAL A 469 -5.00 -19.15 -0.32
N GLN A 470 -3.97 -19.88 0.09
CA GLN A 470 -2.63 -19.74 -0.49
C GLN A 470 -2.64 -19.99 -2.00
N ALA A 471 -3.23 -21.09 -2.46
CA ALA A 471 -3.32 -21.41 -3.88
C ALA A 471 -4.03 -20.30 -4.67
N TYR A 472 -5.08 -19.70 -4.12
CA TYR A 472 -5.75 -18.55 -4.71
C TYR A 472 -4.86 -17.29 -4.73
N VAL A 473 -4.21 -16.93 -3.63
CA VAL A 473 -3.36 -15.73 -3.58
C VAL A 473 -2.13 -15.87 -4.48
N GLN A 474 -1.60 -17.08 -4.68
CA GLN A 474 -0.50 -17.35 -5.63
C GLN A 474 -0.81 -16.97 -7.07
N ILE A 475 -2.08 -16.94 -7.50
CA ILE A 475 -2.44 -16.49 -8.85
C ILE A 475 -2.65 -14.97 -8.95
N LEU A 476 -2.70 -14.25 -7.83
CA LEU A 476 -2.91 -12.80 -7.77
C LEU A 476 -1.60 -12.03 -7.90
N GLU A 477 -0.89 -12.24 -9.01
CA GLU A 477 0.43 -11.69 -9.28
C GLU A 477 0.36 -10.46 -10.21
N PRO A 478 0.61 -9.23 -9.72
CA PRO A 478 0.50 -8.01 -10.52
C PRO A 478 1.82 -7.68 -11.20
N ASN A 479 2.11 -8.39 -12.30
CA ASN A 479 3.39 -8.36 -13.03
C ASN A 479 3.35 -7.71 -14.42
N ASP A 480 2.42 -6.78 -14.68
CA ASP A 480 2.27 -6.08 -15.97
C ASP A 480 2.11 -4.55 -15.76
N SER A 481 2.85 -3.99 -14.81
CA SER A 481 2.96 -2.54 -14.61
C SER A 481 3.84 -1.89 -15.70
N PRO A 482 3.75 -0.56 -15.91
CA PRO A 482 4.70 0.16 -16.77
C PRO A 482 6.17 -0.14 -16.45
N PHE A 483 6.50 -0.33 -15.16
CA PHE A 483 7.84 -0.72 -14.74
C PHE A 483 8.21 -2.16 -15.16
N ASP A 484 7.27 -3.11 -15.10
CA ASP A 484 7.52 -4.48 -15.59
C ASP A 484 7.74 -4.48 -17.11
N GLN A 485 6.93 -3.73 -17.86
CA GLN A 485 7.08 -3.58 -19.31
C GLN A 485 8.41 -2.92 -19.68
N PHE A 486 8.83 -1.92 -18.90
CA PHE A 486 10.17 -1.34 -19.00
C PHE A 486 11.25 -2.39 -18.75
N HIS A 487 11.13 -3.22 -17.72
CA HIS A 487 12.10 -4.28 -17.45
C HIS A 487 12.16 -5.30 -18.60
N ASP A 488 11.01 -5.76 -19.09
CA ASP A 488 10.89 -6.72 -20.19
C ASP A 488 11.44 -6.17 -21.52
N ALA A 489 11.32 -4.87 -21.75
CA ALA A 489 11.86 -4.20 -22.93
C ALA A 489 13.38 -3.99 -22.87
N ASN A 490 13.97 -3.97 -21.66
CA ASN A 490 15.38 -3.64 -21.44
C ASN A 490 16.16 -4.75 -20.69
N PRO A 491 16.08 -6.04 -21.10
CA PRO A 491 16.63 -7.17 -20.33
C PRO A 491 18.16 -7.12 -20.15
N ASN A 492 18.87 -6.43 -21.03
CA ASN A 492 20.34 -6.30 -21.00
C ASN A 492 20.85 -5.24 -20.02
N GLU A 493 20.03 -4.25 -19.66
CA GLU A 493 20.40 -3.23 -18.66
C GLU A 493 20.51 -3.83 -17.26
N PHE A 494 19.73 -4.88 -17.00
CA PHE A 494 19.65 -5.58 -15.72
C PHE A 494 20.57 -6.81 -15.62
N LEU A 495 21.21 -7.19 -16.72
CA LEU A 495 22.22 -8.26 -16.78
C LEU A 495 23.60 -7.84 -16.26
N GLY A 496 23.77 -6.58 -15.84
CA GLY A 496 25.08 -6.03 -15.49
C GLY A 496 26.03 -5.86 -16.69
N ILE A 497 25.53 -6.04 -17.93
CA ILE A 497 26.30 -5.90 -19.18
C ILE A 497 26.38 -4.43 -19.61
N VAL A 498 25.44 -3.59 -19.17
CA VAL A 498 25.46 -2.14 -19.41
C VAL A 498 25.76 -1.44 -18.08
N THR A 499 27.04 -1.29 -17.77
CA THR A 499 27.48 -0.35 -16.74
C THR A 499 27.47 1.06 -17.34
N ASP A 500 26.31 1.69 -17.53
CA ASP A 500 26.27 3.08 -18.03
C ASP A 500 26.56 4.09 -16.89
N ILE A 501 27.69 3.85 -16.22
CA ILE A 501 28.47 4.86 -15.51
C ILE A 501 29.38 5.58 -16.53
N ASP A 502 29.44 5.15 -17.80
CA ASP A 502 30.25 5.78 -18.84
C ASP A 502 29.45 6.83 -19.64
N PRO A 503 29.80 8.13 -19.58
CA PRO A 503 29.17 9.19 -20.38
C PRO A 503 29.31 9.01 -21.90
N VAL A 504 30.07 8.01 -22.36
CA VAL A 504 30.62 7.92 -23.71
C VAL A 504 29.91 6.90 -24.61
N THR A 505 28.94 6.11 -24.12
CA THR A 505 28.13 5.24 -25.01
C THR A 505 26.83 5.95 -25.42
N PRO A 506 26.66 6.40 -26.68
CA PRO A 506 25.43 7.01 -27.14
C PRO A 506 24.47 5.92 -27.64
N GLY A 507 23.26 5.84 -27.09
CA GLY A 507 22.12 5.40 -27.89
C GLY A 507 21.28 4.22 -27.44
N VAL A 508 21.32 3.75 -26.18
CA VAL A 508 20.23 2.89 -25.70
C VAL A 508 19.09 3.80 -25.25
N GLN A 509 18.09 3.96 -26.11
CA GLN A 509 16.81 4.54 -25.71
C GLN A 509 16.16 3.52 -24.77
N VAL A 510 16.15 3.80 -23.47
CA VAL A 510 15.41 2.99 -22.51
C VAL A 510 13.92 3.21 -22.77
N VAL A 511 13.24 2.21 -23.33
CA VAL A 511 11.82 2.30 -23.71
C VAL A 511 10.97 1.85 -22.51
N GLY A 512 9.89 2.57 -22.20
CA GLY A 512 8.84 2.10 -21.29
C GLY A 512 8.48 3.07 -20.16
N LEU A 513 9.44 3.85 -19.66
CA LEU A 513 9.20 4.90 -18.65
C LEU A 513 9.37 6.30 -19.25
N THR A 514 8.65 7.27 -18.70
CA THR A 514 8.91 8.70 -19.00
C THR A 514 10.27 9.13 -18.43
N THR A 515 10.83 10.21 -18.95
CA THR A 515 12.11 10.77 -18.45
C THR A 515 12.09 11.05 -16.95
N ARG A 516 10.95 11.56 -16.43
CA ARG A 516 10.80 11.86 -15.00
C ARG A 516 10.68 10.60 -14.15
N GLN A 517 9.96 9.58 -14.61
CA GLN A 517 9.89 8.27 -13.95
C GLN A 517 11.25 7.57 -13.92
N LEU A 518 12.00 7.61 -15.02
CA LEU A 518 13.35 7.05 -15.08
C LEU A 518 14.31 7.79 -14.14
N PHE A 519 14.16 9.11 -14.01
CA PHE A 519 14.90 9.88 -13.02
C PHE A 519 14.48 9.55 -11.57
N GLY A 520 13.18 9.29 -11.33
CA GLY A 520 12.71 8.77 -10.03
C GLY A 520 13.32 7.42 -9.67
N TYR A 521 13.43 6.52 -10.64
CA TYR A 521 14.13 5.25 -10.50
C TYR A 521 15.62 5.44 -10.17
N ASP A 522 16.29 6.41 -10.81
CA ASP A 522 17.68 6.77 -10.48
C ASP A 522 17.84 7.19 -9.02
N LEU A 523 16.89 7.97 -8.48
CA LEU A 523 16.89 8.38 -7.09
C LEU A 523 16.60 7.20 -6.15
N PHE A 524 15.71 6.29 -6.56
CA PHE A 524 15.35 5.10 -5.79
C PHE A 524 16.53 4.13 -5.63
N GLN A 525 17.29 3.90 -6.71
CA GLN A 525 18.40 2.93 -6.74
C GLN A 525 19.79 3.51 -6.55
N ARG A 526 19.93 4.84 -6.64
CA ARG A 526 21.21 5.53 -6.77
C ARG A 526 21.95 5.22 -8.06
N SER A 527 21.26 5.35 -9.19
CA SER A 527 21.82 5.28 -10.54
C SER A 527 21.79 6.64 -11.23
N ASN A 528 22.23 6.68 -12.48
CA ASN A 528 22.20 7.87 -13.35
C ASN A 528 21.82 7.49 -14.80
N LEU A 529 20.92 6.53 -14.97
CA LEU A 529 20.45 6.04 -16.27
C LEU A 529 19.75 7.14 -17.08
N SER A 530 19.01 8.03 -16.41
CA SER A 530 18.39 9.21 -17.03
C SER A 530 19.40 10.30 -17.41
N ARG A 531 20.64 10.23 -16.90
CA ARG A 531 21.66 11.30 -16.93
C ARG A 531 21.28 12.58 -16.15
N LEU A 532 20.13 12.59 -15.47
CA LEU A 532 19.63 13.71 -14.67
C LEU A 532 20.03 13.63 -13.18
N ASN A 533 20.72 12.54 -12.78
CA ASN A 533 21.29 12.35 -11.45
C ASN A 533 22.84 12.35 -11.43
N PRO A 534 23.52 13.37 -11.98
CA PRO A 534 24.99 13.37 -12.10
C PRO A 534 25.72 13.43 -10.75
N LEU A 535 25.02 13.80 -9.68
CA LEU A 535 25.54 13.86 -8.31
C LEU A 535 25.22 12.58 -7.50
N LEU A 536 24.56 11.59 -8.12
CA LEU A 536 24.13 10.35 -7.45
C LEU A 536 23.36 10.61 -6.15
N ARG A 537 22.44 11.59 -6.19
CA ARG A 537 21.45 11.83 -5.13
C ARG A 537 20.61 10.56 -4.99
N SER A 538 20.29 10.17 -3.76
CA SER A 538 19.47 8.97 -3.56
C SER A 538 18.82 8.95 -2.19
N GLY A 539 17.59 8.43 -2.15
CA GLY A 539 16.94 8.00 -0.91
C GLY A 539 17.38 6.62 -0.43
N ASN A 540 18.18 5.89 -1.22
CA ASN A 540 18.58 4.51 -1.03
C ASN A 540 17.40 3.58 -0.68
N CYS A 541 16.20 3.89 -1.21
CA CYS A 541 14.98 3.15 -0.93
C CYS A 541 15.14 1.67 -1.31
N SER A 542 15.92 1.39 -2.36
CA SER A 542 16.26 0.03 -2.76
C SER A 542 16.86 -0.80 -1.64
N ILE A 543 17.63 -0.26 -0.69
CA ILE A 543 18.26 -1.05 0.38
C ILE A 543 17.20 -1.78 1.23
N CYS A 544 16.10 -1.09 1.54
CA CYS A 544 15.02 -1.67 2.33
C CYS A 544 14.05 -2.51 1.48
N HIS A 545 14.04 -2.30 0.17
CA HIS A 545 13.12 -2.93 -0.78
C HIS A 545 13.80 -3.97 -1.73
N PHE A 546 15.06 -4.37 -1.47
CA PHE A 546 15.87 -5.30 -2.28
C PHE A 546 15.93 -6.73 -1.69
N ALA A 547 16.17 -7.72 -2.56
CA ALA A 547 16.42 -9.15 -2.32
C ALA A 547 15.21 -10.10 -2.29
N GLN A 548 15.46 -11.32 -2.81
CA GLN A 548 14.53 -12.43 -3.11
C GLN A 548 13.76 -12.98 -1.91
N GLU A 549 14.16 -12.62 -0.69
CA GLU A 549 13.62 -13.23 0.53
C GLU A 549 12.43 -12.48 1.13
N LEU A 550 12.22 -11.19 0.86
CA LEU A 550 11.38 -10.40 1.79
C LEU A 550 10.39 -9.41 1.19
N THR A 551 10.61 -8.94 -0.04
CA THR A 551 9.69 -8.02 -0.72
C THR A 551 9.78 -8.06 -2.24
N GLU A 552 10.66 -8.87 -2.83
CA GLU A 552 11.17 -8.63 -4.19
C GLU A 552 10.18 -8.77 -5.34
N HIS A 553 8.95 -9.20 -5.08
CA HIS A 553 7.91 -8.95 -6.07
C HIS A 553 7.83 -7.46 -6.40
N SER A 554 7.96 -6.54 -5.44
CA SER A 554 7.71 -5.11 -5.68
C SER A 554 8.54 -4.44 -6.77
N ILE A 555 9.73 -4.97 -7.11
CA ILE A 555 10.66 -4.35 -8.10
C ILE A 555 11.28 -5.38 -9.07
N ARG A 556 10.99 -6.69 -8.96
CA ARG A 556 11.31 -7.77 -9.92
C ARG A 556 12.45 -7.48 -10.92
N SER A 557 13.66 -7.30 -10.38
CA SER A 557 14.85 -7.68 -11.13
C SER A 557 14.93 -9.21 -11.07
N VAL A 558 15.30 -9.86 -12.17
CA VAL A 558 15.55 -11.31 -12.27
C VAL A 558 14.32 -12.19 -12.56
N TYR A 559 13.43 -11.77 -13.47
CA TYR A 559 12.83 -12.74 -14.38
C TYR A 559 13.44 -12.50 -15.76
N ASN A 560 14.29 -13.43 -16.23
CA ASN A 560 14.86 -13.56 -17.59
C ASN A 560 16.34 -13.16 -17.83
N THR A 561 17.14 -12.87 -16.81
CA THR A 561 18.60 -12.65 -17.01
C THR A 561 19.43 -13.95 -17.05
N MET A 562 18.80 -15.10 -17.29
CA MET A 562 19.48 -16.24 -17.92
C MET A 562 18.62 -16.74 -19.09
N PRO A 563 19.14 -16.76 -20.34
CA PRO A 563 18.35 -17.17 -21.48
C PRO A 563 17.84 -18.63 -21.31
N PRO A 564 16.58 -18.94 -21.67
CA PRO A 564 15.93 -20.22 -21.36
C PRO A 564 16.56 -21.47 -22.00
N ASP A 565 17.52 -21.33 -22.92
CA ASP A 565 17.94 -22.44 -23.79
C ASP A 565 19.34 -23.03 -23.49
N LEU A 566 20.03 -22.60 -22.43
CA LEU A 566 21.26 -23.25 -21.97
C LEU A 566 21.46 -23.11 -20.46
N VAL A 567 20.55 -23.67 -19.65
CA VAL A 567 20.86 -23.97 -18.25
C VAL A 567 21.77 -25.20 -18.24
N THR A 568 23.08 -24.97 -18.29
CA THR A 568 24.04 -26.03 -17.91
C THR A 568 24.17 -26.01 -16.39
N GLY A 569 24.23 -27.19 -15.76
CA GLY A 569 24.22 -27.34 -14.29
C GLY A 569 25.43 -26.75 -13.54
N ALA A 570 26.19 -25.85 -14.16
CA ALA A 570 27.26 -25.07 -13.57
C ALA A 570 26.90 -23.58 -13.36
N ASP A 571 25.81 -23.08 -13.97
CA ASP A 571 25.40 -21.66 -13.88
C ASP A 571 24.21 -21.43 -12.92
N ALA A 572 23.85 -22.45 -12.13
CA ALA A 572 22.79 -22.41 -11.10
C ALA A 572 23.18 -21.65 -9.80
N VAL A 573 24.23 -20.83 -9.82
CA VAL A 573 24.98 -20.45 -8.60
C VAL A 573 24.51 -19.14 -7.94
N LEU A 574 23.60 -18.36 -8.53
CA LEU A 574 23.13 -17.10 -7.90
C LEU A 574 21.60 -16.95 -7.77
N SER A 575 20.82 -17.60 -8.62
CA SER A 575 19.38 -17.82 -8.40
C SER A 575 19.09 -19.11 -7.61
N GLY A 576 20.14 -19.85 -7.23
CA GLY A 576 20.07 -21.20 -6.65
C GLY A 576 20.39 -21.32 -5.15
N PHE A 577 20.69 -20.25 -4.42
CA PHE A 577 20.98 -20.38 -2.98
C PHE A 577 19.74 -20.72 -2.13
N MET A 578 18.54 -20.43 -2.65
CA MET A 578 17.26 -20.88 -2.09
C MET A 578 16.80 -22.21 -2.69
N LEU A 579 17.02 -22.41 -3.99
CA LEU A 579 16.50 -23.57 -4.70
C LEU A 579 17.29 -24.86 -4.41
N GLU A 580 18.59 -24.80 -4.07
CA GLU A 580 19.34 -26.00 -3.65
C GLU A 580 18.85 -26.58 -2.30
N ASN A 581 18.16 -25.80 -1.47
CA ASN A 581 17.51 -26.33 -0.27
C ASN A 581 16.15 -26.98 -0.52
N PHE A 582 15.59 -26.78 -1.71
CA PHE A 582 14.42 -27.53 -2.18
C PHE A 582 14.75 -29.02 -2.42
N LEU A 583 16.04 -29.36 -2.63
CA LEU A 583 16.48 -30.74 -2.87
C LEU A 583 17.20 -31.38 -1.67
N GLN A 584 17.59 -30.62 -0.65
CA GLN A 584 18.43 -31.12 0.46
C GLN A 584 17.90 -30.90 1.88
N ASN A 585 16.69 -30.37 2.05
CA ASN A 585 16.03 -30.26 3.35
C ASN A 585 16.69 -29.35 4.41
N ASN A 586 17.67 -28.52 4.05
CA ASN A 586 18.45 -27.71 4.99
C ASN A 586 18.14 -26.20 4.88
N ALA A 587 17.11 -25.66 5.53
CA ALA A 587 16.91 -24.21 5.51
C ALA A 587 18.17 -23.46 6.04
N ILE A 588 18.81 -22.66 5.20
CA ILE A 588 19.87 -21.71 5.58
C ILE A 588 19.14 -20.42 5.94
N VAL A 589 19.22 -20.02 7.21
CA VAL A 589 18.66 -18.74 7.68
C VAL A 589 19.50 -17.61 7.09
N THR A 590 18.88 -16.72 6.31
CA THR A 590 19.49 -15.47 5.85
C THR A 590 19.51 -14.46 6.99
N MET A 591 20.51 -14.61 7.86
CA MET A 591 20.89 -13.57 8.82
C MET A 591 21.92 -12.66 8.15
N GLU A 592 21.67 -11.35 8.08
CA GLU A 592 22.70 -10.41 7.66
C GLU A 592 23.57 -10.05 8.88
N MET A 593 24.88 -10.18 8.71
CA MET A 593 25.85 -9.63 9.65
C MET A 593 26.46 -8.39 9.05
N ASP A 594 26.02 -7.25 9.55
CA ASP A 594 26.53 -5.98 9.10
C ASP A 594 27.74 -5.57 9.97
N GLY A 595 28.80 -5.16 9.27
CA GLY A 595 30.00 -4.57 9.83
C GLY A 595 29.89 -3.05 9.80
N LEU A 596 28.86 -2.47 10.43
CA LEU A 596 28.68 -1.03 10.41
C LEU A 596 29.82 -0.33 11.16
N ASN A 597 30.44 0.63 10.46
CA ASN A 597 31.34 1.58 11.07
C ASN A 597 30.53 2.57 11.91
N GLN A 598 30.50 2.35 13.23
CA GLN A 598 29.73 3.12 14.22
C GLN A 598 30.12 4.60 14.33
N THR A 599 31.08 5.12 13.54
CA THR A 599 31.34 6.57 13.46
C THR A 599 30.22 7.38 12.82
N LEU A 600 29.25 6.74 12.14
CA LEU A 600 28.02 7.39 11.67
C LEU A 600 26.91 7.45 12.74
N ASP A 601 27.06 6.74 13.87
CA ASP A 601 26.00 6.49 14.86
C ASP A 601 25.99 7.45 16.07
N GLY A 602 26.70 8.58 16.02
CA GLY A 602 26.50 9.67 16.99
C GLY A 602 26.78 9.38 18.48
N ASN A 603 27.33 8.21 18.85
CA ASN A 603 27.88 7.99 20.19
C ASN A 603 28.98 6.91 20.16
N GLY A 604 30.18 7.31 20.57
CA GLY A 604 31.40 6.51 20.46
C GLY A 604 31.44 5.27 21.34
N ALA A 605 31.07 4.11 20.76
CA ALA A 605 31.61 2.83 21.14
C ALA A 605 32.48 2.29 19.98
N ALA A 606 33.72 1.93 20.29
CA ALA A 606 34.63 1.39 19.31
C ALA A 606 34.18 -0.03 18.91
N THR A 607 33.91 -0.22 17.60
CA THR A 607 33.89 -1.52 16.87
C THR A 607 32.89 -2.59 17.34
N GLY A 608 32.08 -3.15 16.42
CA GLY A 608 31.28 -4.37 16.65
C GLY A 608 30.32 -4.71 15.50
N SER A 609 30.05 -6.00 15.28
CA SER A 609 29.07 -6.53 14.31
C SER A 609 27.71 -6.84 14.97
N ALA A 610 26.61 -6.67 14.24
CA ALA A 610 25.25 -7.01 14.69
C ALA A 610 24.60 -8.06 13.79
N ILE A 611 23.72 -8.90 14.36
CA ILE A 611 22.85 -9.83 13.62
C ILE A 611 21.43 -9.28 13.70
N PHE A 612 20.80 -9.04 12.57
CA PHE A 612 19.42 -8.57 12.51
C PHE A 612 18.65 -9.23 11.37
N ASP A 613 17.32 -9.09 11.44
CA ASP A 613 16.41 -9.55 10.41
C ASP A 613 16.35 -8.48 9.31
N LYS A 614 16.77 -8.82 8.09
CA LYS A 614 16.68 -7.92 6.92
C LYS A 614 15.20 -7.62 6.60
N GLY A 615 14.90 -6.52 5.90
CA GLY A 615 13.54 -6.22 5.43
C GLY A 615 12.55 -5.87 6.55
N ILE A 616 13.05 -5.61 7.76
CA ILE A 616 12.26 -5.29 8.93
C ILE A 616 12.94 -4.14 9.66
N TYR A 617 12.31 -2.97 9.63
CA TYR A 617 12.96 -1.75 10.08
C TYR A 617 12.02 -0.95 10.97
N ASN A 618 12.59 -0.28 11.96
CA ASN A 618 11.93 0.81 12.65
C ASN A 618 12.36 2.06 11.89
N ILE A 619 11.44 2.61 11.10
CA ILE A 619 11.69 3.78 10.26
C ILE A 619 11.34 5.10 10.98
N GLY A 620 10.86 5.04 12.22
CA GLY A 620 10.52 6.22 13.01
C GLY A 620 9.15 6.83 12.71
N VAL A 621 8.13 6.02 12.37
CA VAL A 621 6.73 6.48 12.18
C VAL A 621 6.09 6.93 13.49
N ARG A 622 6.37 6.22 14.60
CA ARG A 622 5.92 6.53 15.96
C ARG A 622 7.01 6.18 16.98
N PRO A 623 6.95 6.73 18.19
CA PRO A 623 7.77 6.25 19.31
C PRO A 623 7.61 4.73 19.51
N SER A 624 8.70 3.98 19.68
CA SER A 624 8.66 2.52 19.87
C SER A 624 7.72 2.07 21.01
N SER A 625 7.55 2.91 22.04
CA SER A 625 6.68 2.63 23.20
C SER A 625 5.18 2.74 22.90
N GLU A 626 4.80 3.52 21.90
CA GLU A 626 3.41 3.69 21.47
C GLU A 626 3.07 2.72 20.32
N ASP A 627 4.10 2.24 19.63
CA ASP A 627 3.96 1.50 18.40
C ASP A 627 4.78 0.22 18.45
N LEU A 628 4.27 -0.71 19.26
CA LEU A 628 4.93 -1.97 19.57
C LEU A 628 5.02 -2.85 18.32
N GLY A 629 6.20 -2.86 17.68
CA GLY A 629 6.59 -3.80 16.62
C GLY A 629 7.24 -5.07 17.19
N ARG A 630 8.27 -5.62 16.53
CA ARG A 630 9.06 -6.74 17.12
C ARG A 630 9.80 -6.28 18.38
N GLY A 631 10.31 -7.23 19.17
CA GLY A 631 11.06 -6.98 20.42
C GLY A 631 10.67 -7.90 21.59
N ASN A 632 9.68 -8.76 21.41
CA ASN A 632 9.15 -9.68 22.42
C ASN A 632 9.17 -11.15 21.94
N ASN A 633 8.45 -12.03 22.63
CA ASN A 633 8.20 -13.41 22.24
C ASN A 633 6.77 -13.59 21.70
N ASP A 634 6.56 -14.65 20.90
CA ASP A 634 5.23 -15.13 20.52
C ASP A 634 4.49 -15.74 21.74
N PRO A 635 3.20 -16.09 21.61
CA PRO A 635 2.43 -16.69 22.70
C PRO A 635 2.99 -18.02 23.23
N PHE A 636 3.84 -18.71 22.46
CA PHE A 636 4.51 -19.96 22.84
C PHE A 636 5.89 -19.71 23.49
N GLY A 637 6.29 -18.45 23.65
CA GLY A 637 7.52 -18.04 24.28
C GLY A 637 8.74 -18.10 23.36
N PHE A 638 8.57 -18.17 22.04
CA PHE A 638 9.66 -18.06 21.07
C PHE A 638 9.95 -16.61 20.69
N PRO A 639 11.24 -16.20 20.57
CA PRO A 639 11.57 -14.86 20.11
C PRO A 639 10.88 -14.57 18.78
N LEU A 640 10.29 -13.38 18.69
CA LEU A 640 9.68 -12.95 17.44
C LEU A 640 10.73 -12.84 16.35
N SER A 641 11.92 -12.29 16.66
CA SER A 641 13.04 -12.17 15.72
C SER A 641 13.61 -13.53 15.30
N LEU A 642 13.85 -13.73 13.99
CA LEU A 642 14.48 -14.95 13.48
C LEU A 642 15.96 -15.02 13.88
N ALA A 643 16.66 -13.89 13.85
CA ALA A 643 18.01 -13.77 14.39
C ALA A 643 18.06 -14.20 15.87
N ALA A 644 17.13 -13.71 16.68
CA ALA A 644 17.02 -14.11 18.08
C ALA A 644 16.64 -15.60 18.23
N LEU A 645 15.70 -16.10 17.43
CA LEU A 645 15.30 -17.52 17.44
C LEU A 645 16.46 -18.44 17.03
N GLY A 646 17.22 -18.07 16.01
CA GLY A 646 18.43 -18.78 15.56
C GLY A 646 19.50 -18.85 16.65
N LEU A 647 19.76 -17.74 17.34
CA LEU A 647 20.69 -17.69 18.48
C LEU A 647 20.21 -18.55 19.65
N ARG A 648 18.90 -18.49 19.98
CA ARG A 648 18.30 -19.35 21.01
C ARG A 648 18.48 -20.83 20.68
N ASN A 649 18.17 -21.22 19.44
CA ASN A 649 18.27 -22.60 18.98
C ASN A 649 19.71 -23.11 18.94
N ALA A 650 20.68 -22.22 18.72
CA ALA A 650 22.11 -22.53 18.83
C ALA A 650 22.63 -22.60 20.29
N GLY A 651 21.74 -22.47 21.29
CA GLY A 651 22.08 -22.61 22.70
C GLY A 651 22.66 -21.36 23.35
N PHE A 652 22.55 -20.20 22.69
CA PHE A 652 23.01 -18.93 23.26
C PHE A 652 21.91 -18.29 24.12
N PRO A 653 22.27 -17.63 25.24
CA PRO A 653 21.30 -16.90 26.04
C PRO A 653 20.68 -15.75 25.23
N VAL A 654 19.39 -15.85 24.95
CA VAL A 654 18.55 -14.76 24.46
C VAL A 654 17.85 -14.18 25.66
N GLY A 655 18.54 -13.30 26.40
CA GLY A 655 18.04 -12.70 27.64
C GLY A 655 17.71 -11.23 27.41
N VAL A 656 16.55 -10.79 27.93
CA VAL A 656 16.01 -9.42 27.91
C VAL A 656 17.08 -8.34 27.66
N PHE A 657 17.31 -8.00 26.39
CA PHE A 657 18.40 -7.12 25.95
C PHE A 657 18.11 -5.62 26.20
N SER A 658 17.15 -5.32 27.08
CA SER A 658 16.74 -3.97 27.44
C SER A 658 17.56 -3.34 28.57
N ASN A 659 18.70 -3.92 28.98
CA ASN A 659 19.48 -3.38 30.09
C ASN A 659 20.97 -3.23 29.75
N GLN A 660 21.48 -2.00 29.83
CA GLN A 660 22.85 -1.60 29.49
C GLN A 660 23.95 -2.12 30.46
N ALA A 661 23.71 -3.14 31.28
CA ALA A 661 24.43 -3.26 32.56
C ALA A 661 24.99 -4.61 33.06
N PRO A 662 24.97 -5.76 32.35
CA PRO A 662 25.96 -6.79 32.70
C PRO A 662 26.78 -7.33 31.52
N PRO A 663 28.08 -7.63 31.73
CA PRO A 663 28.97 -8.12 30.70
C PRO A 663 28.62 -9.55 30.30
N VAL A 664 28.50 -9.77 29.00
CA VAL A 664 28.24 -11.08 28.38
C VAL A 664 29.46 -11.99 28.54
N GLN A 665 29.22 -13.27 28.82
CA GLN A 665 30.26 -14.32 28.89
C GLN A 665 30.97 -14.51 27.53
N PRO A 666 32.29 -14.77 27.51
CA PRO A 666 33.05 -14.92 26.26
C PRO A 666 32.63 -16.16 25.45
N LEU A 667 32.77 -16.06 24.12
CA LEU A 667 32.51 -17.18 23.20
C LEU A 667 33.42 -18.39 23.47
N PRO A 668 32.97 -19.62 23.16
CA PRO A 668 33.76 -20.83 23.36
C PRO A 668 35.09 -20.85 22.58
N PRO A 669 36.14 -21.54 23.08
CA PRO A 669 37.47 -21.61 22.44
C PRO A 669 37.50 -22.15 21.01
N TYR A 670 36.47 -22.86 20.56
CA TYR A 670 36.37 -23.35 19.19
C TYR A 670 35.86 -22.30 18.19
N LEU A 671 35.30 -21.18 18.66
CA LEU A 671 34.99 -20.01 17.83
C LEU A 671 36.08 -18.91 17.92
N ALA A 672 37.02 -19.04 18.87
CA ALA A 672 38.13 -18.11 19.09
C ALA A 672 39.18 -18.01 17.95
N PRO A 673 39.52 -19.07 17.19
CA PRO A 673 40.49 -18.99 16.09
C PRO A 673 39.97 -18.20 14.88
N TYR A 674 38.65 -18.08 14.73
CA TYR A 674 38.01 -17.36 13.63
C TYR A 674 37.89 -15.85 13.88
N ALA A 675 38.33 -15.38 15.06
CA ALA A 675 38.26 -13.98 15.48
C ALA A 675 39.62 -13.25 15.46
N ASN A 676 40.75 -13.94 15.40
CA ASN A 676 42.07 -13.37 15.73
C ASN A 676 43.22 -13.81 14.82
N GLY A 677 43.12 -13.63 13.50
CA GLY A 677 44.32 -13.65 12.66
C GLY A 677 44.10 -13.94 11.19
N LEU A 678 43.86 -12.90 10.39
CA LEU A 678 44.14 -12.94 8.95
C LEU A 678 44.83 -11.63 8.50
N PRO A 679 45.73 -11.68 7.50
CA PRO A 679 46.53 -10.53 7.08
C PRO A 679 45.69 -9.52 6.30
N VAL A 680 46.01 -8.24 6.51
CA VAL A 680 45.43 -7.06 5.87
C VAL A 680 45.61 -7.13 4.34
N GLY A 681 44.52 -7.12 3.56
CA GLY A 681 44.60 -6.94 2.11
C GLY A 681 43.49 -7.60 1.30
N LEU A 682 42.24 -7.12 1.42
CA LEU A 682 41.15 -7.30 0.44
C LEU A 682 40.27 -6.05 0.45
N ALA A 683 39.84 -5.62 -0.74
CA ALA A 683 39.19 -4.34 -0.98
C ALA A 683 37.81 -4.22 -0.31
N PHE A 684 37.55 -3.06 0.29
CA PHE A 684 36.22 -2.67 0.74
C PHE A 684 35.24 -2.71 -0.45
N PRO A 685 34.10 -3.42 -0.39
CA PRO A 685 33.00 -3.07 -1.27
C PRO A 685 32.56 -1.67 -0.86
N ASN A 686 32.81 -0.70 -1.73
CA ASN A 686 32.30 0.64 -1.52
C ASN A 686 30.77 0.54 -1.59
N ILE A 687 30.09 0.62 -0.45
CA ILE A 687 28.63 0.59 -0.22
C ILE A 687 27.86 1.67 -1.00
N MET A 688 28.60 2.48 -1.78
CA MET A 688 28.14 3.61 -2.58
C MET A 688 28.12 3.30 -4.10
N LEU A 689 28.42 2.06 -4.51
CA LEU A 689 28.36 1.61 -5.91
C LEU A 689 27.44 0.39 -6.04
N PRO A 690 26.61 0.30 -7.10
CA PRO A 690 25.81 -0.89 -7.35
C PRO A 690 26.75 -2.10 -7.54
N ILE A 691 26.62 -3.11 -6.67
CA ILE A 691 27.36 -4.38 -6.80
C ILE A 691 26.69 -5.18 -7.90
N PHE A 692 27.17 -4.96 -9.13
CA PHE A 692 27.06 -5.94 -10.22
C PHE A 692 28.49 -6.17 -10.70
N LEU A 693 29.08 -7.31 -10.30
CA LEU A 693 30.37 -7.77 -10.83
C LEU A 693 30.13 -8.91 -11.82
N PRO A 694 30.31 -8.69 -13.13
CA PRO A 694 30.73 -9.73 -14.04
C PRO A 694 32.28 -9.74 -14.14
N ASP A 695 32.86 -10.94 -14.22
CA ASP A 695 34.18 -11.22 -14.82
C ASP A 695 35.50 -10.97 -14.05
N THR A 696 35.57 -11.29 -12.76
CA THR A 696 36.81 -11.93 -12.25
C THR A 696 36.52 -13.23 -11.54
N ILE A 697 36.73 -14.31 -12.28
CA ILE A 697 36.96 -15.65 -11.75
C ILE A 697 38.18 -15.57 -10.80
N SER A 698 37.96 -15.39 -9.50
CA SER A 698 38.90 -15.92 -8.51
C SER A 698 38.45 -17.35 -8.20
N ARG A 699 39.11 -18.32 -8.84
CA ARG A 699 39.02 -19.75 -8.47
C ARG A 699 39.66 -19.97 -7.10
N THR A 700 38.98 -19.56 -6.05
CA THR A 700 39.22 -20.03 -4.70
C THR A 700 37.87 -20.45 -4.13
N PRO A 701 37.60 -21.77 -4.02
CA PRO A 701 36.45 -22.22 -3.26
C PRO A 701 36.80 -21.93 -1.81
N ASP A 702 36.07 -21.06 -1.13
CA ASP A 702 35.90 -21.03 0.34
C ASP A 702 35.16 -19.75 0.75
N ILE A 703 34.00 -19.94 1.40
CA ILE A 703 33.43 -19.15 2.51
C ILE A 703 33.58 -17.61 2.40
N PHE A 704 32.48 -16.92 2.08
CA PHE A 704 32.36 -15.47 2.31
C PHE A 704 31.55 -15.21 3.59
N VAL A 705 32.27 -14.99 4.69
CA VAL A 705 31.75 -14.59 5.98
C VAL A 705 32.74 -13.63 6.68
N PHE A 706 32.25 -12.39 6.90
CA PHE A 706 32.68 -11.25 7.75
C PHE A 706 33.93 -10.41 7.42
N PRO A 707 33.84 -9.06 7.47
CA PRO A 707 34.95 -8.20 7.79
C PRO A 707 35.11 -8.02 9.32
N SER A 708 36.38 -7.84 9.69
CA SER A 708 36.95 -7.60 11.01
C SER A 708 36.35 -6.42 11.80
N GLY A 709 36.20 -6.59 13.11
CA GLY A 709 36.01 -5.48 14.05
C GLY A 709 35.36 -5.92 15.37
N THR A 710 36.19 -6.27 16.34
CA THR A 710 35.95 -6.44 17.80
C THR A 710 34.49 -6.54 18.29
N PHE A 711 34.12 -7.73 18.81
CA PHE A 711 33.01 -7.91 19.75
C PHE A 711 33.44 -7.57 21.19
N PRO A 712 32.49 -7.33 22.13
CA PRO A 712 31.03 -7.42 21.94
C PRO A 712 30.29 -6.08 22.19
N ASN A 713 29.37 -5.73 21.29
CA ASN A 713 28.12 -5.07 21.69
C ASN A 713 26.91 -5.90 21.18
N PRO A 714 26.51 -6.97 21.89
CA PRO A 714 25.39 -7.83 21.55
C PRO A 714 24.00 -7.17 21.69
N ASN A 715 23.93 -5.87 22.00
CA ASN A 715 22.69 -5.15 22.27
C ASN A 715 21.87 -4.78 21.01
N ARG A 716 22.08 -5.41 19.85
CA ARG A 716 21.36 -5.08 18.60
C ARG A 716 20.70 -6.30 17.92
N VAL A 717 20.48 -7.38 18.65
CA VAL A 717 19.67 -8.52 18.18
C VAL A 717 18.21 -8.20 18.51
N ALA A 718 17.39 -7.95 17.48
CA ALA A 718 15.99 -7.51 17.56
C ALA A 718 15.80 -6.05 18.06
N ARG A 719 15.36 -5.16 17.16
CA ARG A 719 15.00 -3.76 17.47
C ARG A 719 13.51 -3.65 17.78
N THR A 720 13.17 -2.83 18.77
CA THR A 720 11.77 -2.59 19.16
C THR A 720 11.07 -1.76 18.09
N GLY A 721 9.77 -1.94 17.88
CA GLY A 721 9.03 -1.09 16.93
C GLY A 721 9.42 -1.32 15.47
N THR A 722 10.01 -2.48 15.15
CA THR A 722 10.34 -2.86 13.77
C THR A 722 9.15 -3.54 13.09
N PHE A 723 8.93 -3.20 11.82
CA PHE A 723 7.85 -3.73 11.00
C PHE A 723 8.37 -4.22 9.65
N LYS A 724 7.65 -5.19 9.06
CA LYS A 724 7.95 -5.66 7.72
C LYS A 724 7.86 -4.50 6.73
N VAL A 725 8.83 -4.39 5.84
CA VAL A 725 8.73 -3.49 4.69
C VAL A 725 7.61 -3.98 3.77
N PRO A 726 6.62 -3.13 3.41
CA PRO A 726 5.56 -3.53 2.50
C PRO A 726 6.08 -3.61 1.05
N GLN A 727 5.39 -4.38 0.22
CA GLN A 727 5.59 -4.33 -1.22
C GLN A 727 5.10 -3.00 -1.81
N LEU A 728 5.77 -2.54 -2.87
CA LEU A 728 5.43 -1.30 -3.61
C LEU A 728 4.60 -1.52 -4.88
N ARG A 729 4.22 -2.75 -5.22
CA ARG A 729 3.32 -3.02 -6.36
C ARG A 729 1.94 -2.45 -6.10
N ASN A 730 1.38 -1.75 -7.09
CA ASN A 730 0.08 -1.09 -7.00
C ASN A 730 -0.02 -0.11 -5.82
N ILE A 731 1.10 0.49 -5.40
CA ILE A 731 1.13 1.38 -4.23
C ILE A 731 0.25 2.63 -4.43
N GLU A 732 -0.06 3.02 -5.67
CA GLU A 732 -1.07 4.04 -5.98
C GLU A 732 -2.45 3.73 -5.36
N LEU A 733 -2.83 2.45 -5.29
CA LEU A 733 -4.19 2.01 -4.97
C LEU A 733 -4.38 1.50 -3.53
N THR A 734 -3.33 1.51 -2.72
CA THR A 734 -3.28 0.85 -1.39
C THR A 734 -3.15 1.83 -0.24
N GLY A 735 -3.37 3.12 -0.49
CA GLY A 735 -3.46 4.12 0.58
C GLY A 735 -4.64 3.82 1.53
N PRO A 736 -4.58 4.33 2.78
CA PRO A 736 -3.51 5.14 3.35
C PRO A 736 -2.27 4.32 3.72
N TYR A 737 -1.13 4.98 3.92
CA TYR A 737 0.20 4.39 3.97
C TYR A 737 0.79 4.27 5.38
N PHE A 738 1.85 3.45 5.49
CA PHE A 738 2.50 2.96 6.71
C PHE A 738 1.67 1.93 7.48
N HIS A 739 2.30 1.18 8.39
CA HIS A 739 1.65 0.16 9.21
C HIS A 739 0.64 0.74 10.22
N ASN A 740 0.58 2.06 10.40
CA ASN A 740 -0.47 2.76 11.13
C ASN A 740 -1.49 3.46 10.22
N GLY A 741 -1.31 3.43 8.89
CA GLY A 741 -2.18 4.12 7.93
C GLY A 741 -2.19 5.64 8.08
N GLY A 742 -1.15 6.24 8.66
CA GLY A 742 -1.12 7.64 9.06
C GLY A 742 -0.79 8.65 7.95
N ALA A 743 -0.49 8.19 6.74
CA ALA A 743 -0.19 9.05 5.58
C ALA A 743 -1.18 8.85 4.43
N LEU A 744 -1.64 9.93 3.82
CA LEU A 744 -2.66 9.94 2.77
C LEU A 744 -2.08 9.80 1.36
N THR A 745 -0.91 10.39 1.10
CA THR A 745 -0.31 10.45 -0.25
C THR A 745 1.11 9.87 -0.25
N LEU A 746 1.56 9.37 -1.41
CA LEU A 746 2.95 8.94 -1.59
C LEU A 746 3.93 10.08 -1.37
N ARG A 747 3.49 11.32 -1.63
CA ARG A 747 4.30 12.50 -1.37
C ARG A 747 4.56 12.71 0.11
N GLN A 748 3.56 12.53 0.99
CA GLN A 748 3.77 12.55 2.44
C GLN A 748 4.75 11.46 2.90
N VAL A 749 4.70 10.27 2.28
CA VAL A 749 5.65 9.17 2.53
C VAL A 749 7.07 9.58 2.13
N VAL A 750 7.25 10.20 0.96
CA VAL A 750 8.56 10.68 0.51
C VAL A 750 9.07 11.80 1.40
N ASP A 751 8.22 12.76 1.81
CA ASP A 751 8.61 13.82 2.75
C ASP A 751 9.06 13.24 4.10
N PHE A 752 8.38 12.20 4.59
CA PHE A 752 8.77 11.46 5.80
C PHE A 752 10.19 10.89 5.70
N TYR A 753 10.50 10.19 4.62
CA TYR A 753 11.84 9.63 4.43
C TYR A 753 12.89 10.72 4.19
N SER A 754 12.52 11.81 3.50
CA SER A 754 13.43 12.92 3.20
C SER A 754 14.00 13.58 4.46
N ARG A 755 13.21 13.65 5.54
CA ARG A 755 13.61 14.23 6.84
C ARG A 755 14.15 13.19 7.85
N GLY A 756 14.38 11.95 7.43
CA GLY A 756 14.89 10.88 8.30
C GLY A 756 13.86 10.28 9.29
N GLY A 757 12.57 10.36 8.96
CA GLY A 757 11.47 9.91 9.80
C GLY A 757 10.98 10.96 10.80
N ASP A 758 9.91 10.64 11.54
CA ASP A 758 9.25 11.59 12.46
C ASP A 758 9.86 11.58 13.87
N PHE A 759 10.39 10.43 14.29
CA PHE A 759 10.92 10.23 15.65
C PHE A 759 12.38 9.75 15.71
N PRO A 760 13.32 10.38 15.00
CA PRO A 760 14.67 9.84 14.86
C PRO A 760 15.54 9.89 16.13
N ILE A 761 15.30 10.82 17.06
CA ILE A 761 16.02 10.92 18.35
C ILE A 761 15.34 10.05 19.41
N THR A 762 14.00 10.06 19.48
CA THR A 762 13.18 9.29 20.41
C THR A 762 13.39 7.80 20.16
N ASN A 763 13.45 7.40 18.89
CA ASN A 763 13.77 6.03 18.52
C ASN A 763 15.27 5.82 18.31
N ALA A 764 16.20 6.67 18.78
CA ALA A 764 17.62 6.52 18.47
C ALA A 764 18.20 5.12 18.84
N ALA A 765 17.65 4.45 19.86
CA ALA A 765 18.05 3.10 20.25
C ALA A 765 17.48 2.01 19.32
N ASP A 766 16.32 2.23 18.71
CA ASP A 766 15.54 1.22 17.98
C ASP A 766 15.49 1.46 16.46
N ARG A 767 15.62 2.71 16.00
CA ARG A 767 15.52 3.13 14.60
C ARG A 767 16.69 2.61 13.77
N ASP A 768 16.39 2.21 12.54
CA ASP A 768 17.41 1.76 11.61
C ASP A 768 18.38 2.91 11.23
N PRO A 769 19.71 2.69 11.25
CA PRO A 769 20.69 3.73 10.99
C PRO A 769 20.71 4.21 9.53
N LEU A 770 20.12 3.47 8.59
CA LEU A 770 20.00 3.89 7.19
C LEU A 770 18.95 5.00 7.01
N ILE A 771 18.08 5.17 7.99
CA ILE A 771 17.08 6.25 7.97
C ILE A 771 17.75 7.53 8.45
N VAL A 772 18.09 8.40 7.50
CA VAL A 772 18.82 9.65 7.75
C VAL A 772 18.10 10.84 7.10
N ASP A 773 18.37 12.04 7.60
CA ASP A 773 17.88 13.28 7.01
C ASP A 773 18.66 13.59 5.72
N LEU A 774 17.94 13.64 4.60
CA LEU A 774 18.46 13.88 3.25
C LEU A 774 18.46 15.38 2.88
N HIS A 775 17.86 16.26 3.68
CA HIS A 775 17.87 17.71 3.46
C HIS A 775 19.18 18.37 3.93
N VAL A 776 19.85 17.81 4.94
CA VAL A 776 21.02 18.45 5.58
C VAL A 776 22.34 17.68 5.38
N ASN A 777 22.31 16.57 4.63
CA ASN A 777 23.51 15.79 4.33
C ASN A 777 24.32 16.47 3.20
N PHE A 778 25.49 17.01 3.54
CA PHE A 778 26.32 17.95 2.74
C PHE A 778 26.87 17.42 1.38
N GLY A 779 26.35 16.32 0.84
CA GLY A 779 26.71 15.76 -0.47
C GLY A 779 25.55 15.58 -1.47
N ALA A 780 24.28 15.70 -1.05
CA ALA A 780 23.12 15.39 -1.90
C ALA A 780 21.82 16.05 -1.37
N LEU A 781 21.68 17.37 -1.52
CA LEU A 781 20.42 18.06 -1.21
C LEU A 781 19.25 17.43 -1.99
N PHE A 782 18.26 16.88 -1.29
CA PHE A 782 17.06 16.28 -1.89
C PHE A 782 16.00 17.36 -2.15
N THR A 783 15.76 17.66 -3.43
CA THR A 783 14.90 18.76 -3.88
C THR A 783 13.45 18.32 -4.07
N ASP A 784 12.52 19.26 -4.18
CA ASP A 784 11.11 18.92 -4.43
C ASP A 784 10.89 18.28 -5.81
N ALA A 785 11.70 18.63 -6.81
CA ALA A 785 11.72 17.95 -8.10
C ALA A 785 12.19 16.48 -7.97
N ASP A 786 13.17 16.21 -7.11
CA ASP A 786 13.64 14.83 -6.84
C ASP A 786 12.50 14.00 -6.23
N LYS A 787 11.78 14.57 -5.27
CA LYS A 787 10.64 13.92 -4.61
C LYS A 787 9.48 13.66 -5.58
N ALA A 788 9.16 14.62 -6.46
CA ALA A 788 8.14 14.43 -7.49
C ALA A 788 8.51 13.32 -8.48
N ALA A 789 9.78 13.29 -8.92
CA ALA A 789 10.27 12.22 -9.77
C ALA A 789 10.16 10.85 -9.08
N LEU A 790 10.50 10.77 -7.79
CA LEU A 790 10.38 9.54 -7.01
C LEU A 790 8.92 9.06 -6.89
N VAL A 791 7.97 9.97 -6.65
CA VAL A 791 6.54 9.63 -6.62
C VAL A 791 6.07 9.12 -7.99
N ASP A 792 6.46 9.79 -9.08
CA ASP A 792 6.15 9.36 -10.45
C ASP A 792 6.63 7.94 -10.74
N PHE A 793 7.83 7.61 -10.28
CA PHE A 793 8.36 6.25 -10.36
C PHE A 793 7.48 5.27 -9.56
N LEU A 794 7.10 5.59 -8.32
CA LEU A 794 6.23 4.71 -7.52
C LEU A 794 4.88 4.46 -8.20
N LEU A 795 4.31 5.46 -8.87
CA LEU A 795 3.08 5.33 -9.66
C LEU A 795 3.24 4.41 -10.88
N SER A 796 4.47 4.27 -11.41
CA SER A 796 4.77 3.33 -12.52
C SER A 796 4.72 1.85 -12.09
N LEU A 797 4.60 1.57 -10.79
CA LEU A 797 4.50 0.21 -10.24
C LEU A 797 3.05 -0.30 -10.18
N THR A 798 2.08 0.45 -10.72
CA THR A 798 0.67 0.05 -10.77
C THR A 798 0.36 -0.76 -12.03
N ASP A 799 -0.12 -1.98 -11.83
CA ASP A 799 -0.60 -2.87 -12.89
C ASP A 799 -2.02 -2.46 -13.31
N ALA A 800 -2.22 -2.26 -14.61
CA ALA A 800 -3.52 -1.87 -15.15
C ALA A 800 -4.60 -2.93 -14.86
N ARG A 801 -4.26 -4.22 -14.81
CA ARG A 801 -5.22 -5.29 -14.50
C ARG A 801 -5.75 -5.16 -13.08
N VAL A 802 -4.93 -4.74 -12.11
CA VAL A 802 -5.41 -4.43 -10.75
C VAL A 802 -6.26 -3.18 -10.75
N LYS A 803 -5.78 -2.11 -11.40
CA LYS A 803 -6.50 -0.83 -11.49
C LYS A 803 -7.90 -0.95 -12.08
N PHE A 804 -8.11 -1.91 -12.98
CA PHE A 804 -9.39 -2.19 -13.63
C PHE A 804 -10.03 -3.51 -13.18
N GLU A 805 -9.53 -4.19 -12.14
CA GLU A 805 -10.05 -5.47 -11.62
C GLU A 805 -10.27 -6.55 -12.70
N ARG A 806 -9.32 -6.63 -13.65
CA ARG A 806 -9.30 -7.64 -14.71
C ARG A 806 -8.68 -8.92 -14.20
N ALA A 807 -8.97 -10.04 -14.86
CA ALA A 807 -8.39 -11.32 -14.50
C ALA A 807 -6.86 -11.25 -14.37
N PRO A 808 -6.29 -11.88 -13.32
CA PRO A 808 -6.95 -12.74 -12.32
C PRO A 808 -7.55 -12.00 -11.10
N PHE A 809 -7.59 -10.66 -11.10
CA PHE A 809 -8.05 -9.82 -9.98
C PHE A 809 -9.57 -9.57 -9.96
N ASP A 810 -10.31 -10.19 -10.89
CA ASP A 810 -11.78 -10.21 -10.87
C ASP A 810 -12.30 -10.95 -9.64
N HIS A 811 -13.51 -10.63 -9.18
CA HIS A 811 -13.99 -11.12 -7.89
C HIS A 811 -15.51 -11.30 -7.77
N PRO A 812 -15.96 -12.18 -6.85
CA PRO A 812 -17.34 -12.24 -6.41
C PRO A 812 -17.81 -10.93 -5.80
N GLU A 813 -19.11 -10.75 -5.74
CA GLU A 813 -19.72 -9.66 -4.98
C GLU A 813 -19.32 -9.73 -3.50
N ILE A 814 -19.22 -8.59 -2.85
CA ILE A 814 -19.13 -8.51 -1.39
C ILE A 814 -20.03 -7.39 -0.87
N VAL A 815 -20.71 -7.63 0.25
CA VAL A 815 -21.50 -6.60 0.94
C VAL A 815 -20.78 -6.25 2.23
N VAL A 816 -20.17 -5.07 2.26
CA VAL A 816 -19.31 -4.64 3.36
C VAL A 816 -20.05 -3.67 4.27
N PRO A 817 -19.85 -3.71 5.60
CA PRO A 817 -20.31 -2.64 6.45
C PRO A 817 -19.59 -1.34 6.07
N VAL A 818 -20.29 -0.21 6.18
CA VAL A 818 -19.75 1.16 6.07
C VAL A 818 -20.12 2.02 7.28
N ASP A 819 -20.71 1.39 8.30
CA ASP A 819 -21.03 1.97 9.59
C ASP A 819 -20.70 0.94 10.68
N GLY A 820 -20.01 1.36 11.74
CA GLY A 820 -19.61 0.50 12.85
C GLY A 820 -20.78 -0.13 13.59
N THR A 821 -22.00 0.40 13.47
CA THR A 821 -23.22 -0.16 14.09
C THR A 821 -23.95 -1.17 13.20
N ALA A 822 -23.38 -1.52 12.03
CA ALA A 822 -23.97 -2.49 11.12
C ALA A 822 -24.18 -3.85 11.81
N PRO A 823 -25.40 -4.44 11.75
CA PRO A 823 -25.77 -5.63 12.50
C PRO A 823 -25.19 -6.90 11.85
N ASP A 824 -25.45 -8.05 12.48
CA ASP A 824 -25.18 -9.36 11.91
C ASP A 824 -26.20 -9.72 10.83
N ASN A 825 -25.83 -10.64 9.94
CA ASN A 825 -26.68 -11.13 8.86
C ASN A 825 -27.70 -12.18 9.35
N THR A 826 -28.73 -11.75 10.07
CA THR A 826 -29.77 -12.64 10.61
C THR A 826 -30.96 -12.86 9.66
N ALA A 827 -31.05 -12.06 8.58
CA ALA A 827 -32.18 -12.04 7.66
C ALA A 827 -31.79 -12.27 6.18
N GLY A 828 -30.52 -12.53 5.92
CA GLY A 828 -29.99 -12.85 4.58
C GLY A 828 -29.68 -11.61 3.75
N ARG A 829 -29.05 -11.86 2.60
CA ARG A 829 -28.63 -10.86 1.61
C ARG A 829 -29.62 -9.72 1.35
N ALA A 830 -30.91 -10.01 1.15
CA ALA A 830 -31.90 -8.99 0.80
C ALA A 830 -32.04 -7.91 1.89
N ALA A 831 -31.92 -8.30 3.16
CA ALA A 831 -31.94 -7.36 4.28
C ALA A 831 -30.65 -6.52 4.35
N LEU A 832 -29.48 -7.14 4.09
CA LEU A 832 -28.21 -6.41 4.04
C LEU A 832 -28.23 -5.33 2.96
N LEU A 833 -28.72 -5.67 1.76
CA LEU A 833 -28.80 -4.73 0.63
C LEU A 833 -29.82 -3.60 0.86
N ALA A 834 -30.79 -3.79 1.75
CA ALA A 834 -31.79 -2.78 2.10
C ALA A 834 -31.34 -1.87 3.25
N ASP A 835 -30.27 -2.21 3.96
CA ASP A 835 -29.76 -1.47 5.12
C ASP A 835 -28.62 -0.53 4.68
N THR A 836 -28.82 0.77 4.90
CA THR A 836 -27.89 1.84 4.48
C THR A 836 -26.55 1.81 5.19
N ARG A 837 -26.41 0.98 6.24
CA ARG A 837 -25.14 0.75 6.94
C ARG A 837 -24.22 -0.22 6.20
N PHE A 838 -24.68 -0.82 5.10
CA PHE A 838 -23.87 -1.65 4.21
C PHE A 838 -23.70 -1.00 2.84
N GLN A 839 -22.58 -1.30 2.21
CA GLN A 839 -22.29 -0.99 0.82
C GLN A 839 -22.15 -2.28 0.05
N ARG A 840 -22.81 -2.33 -1.11
CA ARG A 840 -22.66 -3.41 -2.08
C ARG A 840 -21.49 -3.10 -3.01
N ILE A 841 -20.53 -4.00 -3.07
CA ILE A 841 -19.50 -4.06 -4.10
C ILE A 841 -19.92 -5.15 -5.09
N ALA A 842 -20.22 -4.76 -6.33
CA ALA A 842 -20.76 -5.66 -7.35
C ALA A 842 -19.74 -6.78 -7.71
N PRO A 843 -20.20 -7.95 -8.21
CA PRO A 843 -19.27 -8.93 -8.76
C PRO A 843 -18.61 -8.37 -10.03
N VAL A 844 -17.37 -8.75 -10.27
CA VAL A 844 -16.57 -8.35 -11.43
C VAL A 844 -16.20 -9.61 -12.20
N GLY A 845 -16.45 -9.62 -13.51
CA GLY A 845 -16.02 -10.70 -14.40
C GLY A 845 -14.60 -10.50 -14.92
N ALA A 846 -14.03 -11.48 -15.62
CA ALA A 846 -12.64 -11.47 -16.07
C ALA A 846 -12.22 -10.23 -16.90
N ALA A 847 -13.16 -9.58 -17.58
CA ALA A 847 -12.91 -8.37 -18.36
C ALA A 847 -12.67 -7.10 -17.51
N GLY A 848 -13.01 -7.15 -16.21
CA GLY A 848 -12.88 -6.04 -15.28
C GLY A 848 -13.83 -4.87 -15.54
N HIS A 849 -13.50 -3.74 -14.92
CA HIS A 849 -14.17 -2.46 -15.10
C HIS A 849 -13.60 -1.64 -16.26
N VAL A 850 -14.44 -0.75 -16.80
CA VAL A 850 -14.02 0.27 -17.79
C VAL A 850 -13.40 1.48 -17.09
N ALA A 851 -13.91 1.84 -15.91
CA ALA A 851 -13.37 2.90 -15.07
C ALA A 851 -12.33 2.32 -14.10
N PRO A 852 -11.27 3.08 -13.77
CA PRO A 852 -10.28 2.65 -12.80
C PRO A 852 -10.86 2.70 -11.38
N LEU A 853 -10.29 1.91 -10.48
CA LEU A 853 -10.50 2.04 -9.05
C LEU A 853 -10.17 3.46 -8.57
N THR A 854 -10.96 3.95 -7.61
CA THR A 854 -10.72 5.26 -6.99
C THR A 854 -9.67 5.13 -5.90
N ASN A 855 -8.74 6.08 -5.83
CA ASN A 855 -7.81 6.18 -4.72
C ASN A 855 -8.56 6.45 -3.40
N PHE A 856 -7.90 6.16 -2.28
CA PHE A 856 -8.43 6.46 -0.96
C PHE A 856 -8.80 7.93 -0.82
N LEU A 857 -10.02 8.22 -0.35
CA LEU A 857 -10.62 9.57 -0.29
C LEU A 857 -10.67 10.33 -1.63
N GLY A 858 -10.48 9.66 -2.76
CA GLY A 858 -10.39 10.30 -4.07
C GLY A 858 -9.13 11.16 -4.25
N VAL A 859 -8.13 11.03 -3.37
CA VAL A 859 -6.92 11.85 -3.40
C VAL A 859 -5.85 11.20 -4.27
N SER A 860 -5.36 11.95 -5.25
CA SER A 860 -4.31 11.51 -6.16
C SER A 860 -2.92 11.83 -5.59
N SER A 861 -1.96 10.94 -5.83
CA SER A 861 -0.53 11.25 -5.64
C SER A 861 0.14 11.72 -6.94
N VAL A 862 -0.62 11.94 -8.01
CA VAL A 862 -0.13 12.53 -9.26
C VAL A 862 -0.09 14.04 -9.08
N GLU A 863 1.08 14.63 -9.28
CA GLU A 863 1.31 16.07 -9.21
C GLU A 863 0.35 16.87 -10.10
N GLY A 864 -0.25 17.93 -9.55
CA GLY A 864 -1.15 18.83 -10.25
C GLY A 864 -2.58 18.27 -10.42
N SER A 865 -2.91 17.15 -9.76
CA SER A 865 -4.26 16.62 -9.75
C SER A 865 -5.18 17.51 -8.91
N PRO A 866 -6.44 17.77 -9.33
CA PRO A 866 -7.39 18.54 -8.52
C PRO A 866 -7.64 17.87 -7.15
N GLY A 867 -7.28 18.55 -6.05
CA GLY A 867 -7.50 18.08 -4.67
C GLY A 867 -6.35 18.43 -3.73
N LEU A 868 -6.36 17.86 -2.52
CA LEU A 868 -5.23 17.94 -1.59
C LEU A 868 -4.13 16.98 -2.03
N ASP A 869 -3.35 17.35 -3.05
CA ASP A 869 -2.06 16.71 -3.27
C ASP A 869 -1.02 17.40 -2.36
N HIS A 870 -0.02 16.66 -1.89
CA HIS A 870 1.00 17.24 -1.00
C HIS A 870 2.13 17.91 -1.80
N PHE A 871 1.95 18.14 -3.11
CA PHE A 871 2.87 18.94 -3.92
C PHE A 871 2.65 20.43 -3.69
N ASP A 872 1.46 20.83 -3.22
CA ASP A 872 1.09 22.22 -2.92
C ASP A 872 1.78 22.81 -1.66
N SER A 873 2.67 22.07 -0.97
CA SER A 873 3.24 22.54 0.32
C SER A 873 4.77 22.51 0.44
N ALA A 874 5.49 22.29 -0.67
CA ALA A 874 6.94 22.35 -0.65
C ALA A 874 7.50 22.74 -2.02
N SER A 875 7.60 24.04 -2.27
CA SER A 875 8.81 24.68 -2.81
C SER A 875 8.61 26.19 -2.85
N GLY A 876 9.39 26.92 -2.04
CA GLY A 876 9.41 28.39 -2.02
C GLY A 876 8.68 29.00 -0.84
N SER A 877 9.05 30.22 -0.44
CA SER A 877 8.26 31.06 0.48
C SER A 877 6.78 31.07 0.03
N PRO A 878 5.80 31.30 0.91
CA PRO A 878 4.39 31.17 0.53
C PRO A 878 4.12 31.88 -0.79
N GLY A 879 3.77 31.07 -1.79
CA GLY A 879 3.52 31.56 -3.13
C GLY A 879 2.29 32.43 -3.11
N ALA A 880 2.18 33.35 -4.07
CA ALA A 880 0.99 34.17 -4.20
C ALA A 880 0.58 34.27 -5.65
N LEU A 881 -0.73 34.13 -5.90
CA LEU A 881 -1.33 34.56 -7.14
C LEU A 881 -1.57 36.07 -7.05
N MET A 882 -1.26 36.81 -8.11
CA MET A 882 -1.36 38.27 -8.15
C MET A 882 -1.97 38.74 -9.47
N SER A 883 -2.87 39.73 -9.40
CA SER A 883 -3.29 40.55 -10.55
C SER A 883 -2.86 42.00 -10.32
N PHE A 884 -2.86 42.81 -11.39
CA PHE A 884 -2.35 44.17 -11.34
C PHE A 884 -3.34 45.18 -11.93
N ARG A 885 -3.50 46.33 -11.25
CA ARG A 885 -4.37 47.44 -11.69
C ARG A 885 -3.98 47.95 -13.08
N LEU A 886 -2.67 48.02 -13.34
CA LEU A 886 -2.09 48.35 -14.63
C LEU A 886 -1.14 47.23 -15.05
N GLY A 887 -1.11 46.93 -16.35
CA GLY A 887 -0.15 45.97 -16.90
C GLY A 887 1.29 46.32 -16.49
N THR A 888 2.07 45.30 -16.16
CA THR A 888 3.42 45.43 -15.59
C THR A 888 4.42 44.56 -16.36
N THR A 889 5.70 44.65 -16.01
CA THR A 889 6.74 43.76 -16.53
C THR A 889 7.40 43.03 -15.38
N LEU A 890 7.37 41.70 -15.42
CA LEU A 890 7.88 40.84 -14.37
C LEU A 890 9.14 40.08 -14.80
N PRO A 891 10.07 39.81 -13.86
CA PRO A 891 11.23 38.96 -14.12
C PRO A 891 10.83 37.58 -14.65
N GLY A 892 11.49 37.11 -15.72
CA GLY A 892 11.27 35.76 -16.28
C GLY A 892 10.02 35.60 -17.15
N VAL A 893 8.96 36.38 -16.90
CA VAL A 893 7.69 36.32 -17.65
C VAL A 893 7.60 37.36 -18.77
N GLY A 894 8.12 38.57 -18.54
CA GLY A 894 7.97 39.69 -19.48
C GLY A 894 6.74 40.54 -19.18
N ALA A 895 6.08 41.05 -20.23
CA ALA A 895 4.89 41.89 -20.07
C ALA A 895 3.68 41.06 -19.62
N VAL A 896 2.98 41.55 -18.62
CA VAL A 896 1.76 40.97 -18.03
C VAL A 896 0.69 42.03 -18.12
N ALA A 897 -0.46 41.71 -18.71
CA ALA A 897 -1.56 42.64 -18.90
C ALA A 897 -2.40 42.76 -17.61
N ASN A 898 -3.34 43.71 -17.57
CA ASN A 898 -4.17 43.96 -16.38
C ASN A 898 -5.36 42.98 -16.27
N GLU A 899 -5.56 42.13 -17.27
CA GLU A 899 -6.47 40.99 -17.28
C GLU A 899 -5.81 39.65 -16.91
N ASP A 900 -4.51 39.64 -16.58
CA ASP A 900 -3.76 38.41 -16.29
C ASP A 900 -3.56 38.18 -14.79
N ILE A 901 -3.43 36.91 -14.41
CA ILE A 901 -2.97 36.49 -13.07
C ILE A 901 -1.65 35.76 -13.20
N VAL A 902 -0.69 36.12 -12.34
CA VAL A 902 0.62 35.46 -12.25
C VAL A 902 0.76 34.70 -10.94
N ALA A 903 1.50 33.59 -10.96
CA ALA A 903 1.96 32.92 -9.76
C ALA A 903 3.38 33.39 -9.41
N PHE A 904 3.58 33.77 -8.16
CA PHE A 904 4.86 34.11 -7.55
C PHE A 904 5.35 32.93 -6.70
N ASP A 905 6.60 32.51 -6.89
CA ASP A 905 7.19 31.33 -6.22
C ASP A 905 7.80 31.61 -4.84
N GLY A 906 7.65 32.83 -4.32
CA GLY A 906 8.23 33.22 -3.03
C GLY A 906 9.74 33.49 -3.04
N ALA A 907 10.43 33.27 -4.15
CA ALA A 907 11.88 33.39 -4.32
C ALA A 907 12.29 34.40 -5.41
N GLY A 908 11.34 35.10 -6.02
CA GLY A 908 11.59 36.09 -7.08
C GLY A 908 11.17 35.64 -8.48
N GLY A 909 10.70 34.40 -8.64
CA GLY A 909 10.23 33.84 -9.90
C GLY A 909 8.73 34.05 -10.09
N TYR A 910 8.36 34.27 -11.36
CA TYR A 910 6.98 34.45 -11.78
C TYR A 910 6.64 33.49 -12.92
N THR A 911 5.38 33.06 -12.99
CA THR A 911 4.79 32.36 -14.15
C THR A 911 3.38 32.89 -14.41
N VAL A 912 2.93 32.88 -15.67
CA VAL A 912 1.52 33.19 -15.98
C VAL A 912 0.67 32.04 -15.48
N TYR A 913 -0.31 32.34 -14.62
CA TYR A 913 -1.27 31.38 -14.06
C TYR A 913 -2.59 31.41 -14.83
N PHE A 914 -3.02 32.59 -15.25
CA PHE A 914 -4.21 32.81 -16.06
C PHE A 914 -3.91 33.95 -17.04
N ASP A 915 -4.10 33.70 -18.33
CA ASP A 915 -4.01 34.68 -19.41
C ASP A 915 -5.42 35.11 -19.79
N GLY A 916 -5.78 36.33 -19.43
CA GLY A 916 -7.12 36.86 -19.67
C GLY A 916 -7.40 37.12 -21.15
N SER A 917 -6.34 37.35 -21.95
CA SER A 917 -6.45 37.63 -23.38
C SER A 917 -6.99 36.41 -24.13
N ASP A 918 -6.53 35.20 -23.76
CA ASP A 918 -6.94 33.95 -24.40
C ASP A 918 -8.43 33.63 -24.24
N VAL A 919 -9.02 34.07 -23.13
CA VAL A 919 -10.45 33.89 -22.85
C VAL A 919 -11.28 35.15 -23.13
N GLY A 920 -10.66 36.14 -23.77
CA GLY A 920 -11.31 37.33 -24.32
C GLY A 920 -11.70 38.38 -23.29
N LEU A 921 -10.98 38.48 -22.17
CA LEU A 921 -11.19 39.55 -21.21
C LEU A 921 -10.74 40.92 -21.72
N THR A 922 -9.82 41.00 -22.68
CA THR A 922 -9.40 42.28 -23.27
C THR A 922 -10.61 43.01 -23.90
N PRO A 923 -10.94 44.26 -23.50
CA PRO A 923 -10.09 45.23 -22.79
C PRO A 923 -10.39 45.45 -21.29
N ALA A 924 -11.13 44.56 -20.62
CA ALA A 924 -11.48 44.69 -19.20
C ALA A 924 -10.27 44.44 -18.28
N ALA A 925 -10.14 45.20 -17.19
CA ALA A 925 -9.16 44.94 -16.15
C ALA A 925 -9.77 44.10 -15.03
N ILE A 926 -9.00 43.17 -14.47
CA ILE A 926 -9.39 42.49 -13.22
C ILE A 926 -9.23 43.48 -12.07
N ASP A 927 -10.36 43.82 -11.45
CA ASP A 927 -10.40 44.71 -10.28
C ASP A 927 -10.32 43.91 -8.98
N ALA A 928 -10.82 42.67 -8.97
CA ALA A 928 -10.51 41.69 -7.94
C ALA A 928 -10.64 40.25 -8.45
N PHE A 929 -9.92 39.33 -7.80
CA PHE A 929 -10.16 37.90 -7.99
C PHE A 929 -10.07 37.10 -6.70
N CYS A 930 -10.74 35.96 -6.68
CA CYS A 930 -10.64 34.97 -5.62
C CYS A 930 -10.59 33.56 -6.21
N ARG A 931 -9.71 32.70 -5.67
CA ARG A 931 -9.63 31.29 -6.08
C ARG A 931 -10.54 30.43 -5.20
N LEU A 932 -11.45 29.69 -5.83
CA LEU A 932 -12.31 28.74 -5.14
C LEU A 932 -11.55 27.43 -4.81
N PRO A 933 -11.94 26.70 -3.74
CA PRO A 933 -11.29 25.42 -3.38
C PRO A 933 -11.33 24.34 -4.47
N ASN A 934 -12.27 24.42 -5.40
CA ASN A 934 -12.40 23.50 -6.53
C ASN A 934 -11.53 23.90 -7.75
N GLY A 935 -10.76 24.98 -7.66
CA GLY A 935 -9.87 25.48 -8.72
C GLY A 935 -10.47 26.54 -9.64
N ASP A 936 -11.75 26.88 -9.48
CA ASP A 936 -12.38 27.95 -10.25
C ASP A 936 -11.95 29.34 -9.76
N LEU A 937 -12.13 30.35 -10.61
CA LEU A 937 -11.77 31.73 -10.30
C LEU A 937 -13.02 32.61 -10.28
N LEU A 938 -13.14 33.44 -9.25
CA LEU A 938 -14.11 34.52 -9.19
C LEU A 938 -13.43 35.82 -9.61
N PHE A 939 -14.15 36.67 -10.35
CA PHE A 939 -13.64 37.96 -10.83
C PHE A 939 -14.66 39.07 -10.66
N SER A 940 -14.21 40.26 -10.25
CA SER A 940 -14.85 41.54 -10.54
C SER A 940 -13.98 42.35 -11.51
N PHE A 941 -14.56 43.38 -12.11
CA PHE A 941 -13.92 44.17 -13.16
C PHE A 941 -14.11 45.66 -12.93
N ASP A 942 -13.16 46.45 -13.44
CA ASP A 942 -13.08 47.90 -13.19
C ASP A 942 -14.18 48.71 -13.91
N SER A 943 -14.91 48.06 -14.82
CA SER A 943 -15.86 48.70 -15.70
C SER A 943 -16.89 47.72 -16.24
N THR A 944 -18.02 48.28 -16.71
CA THR A 944 -19.06 47.46 -17.36
C THR A 944 -18.59 46.99 -18.73
N PHE A 945 -18.57 45.68 -18.95
CA PHE A 945 -18.23 45.09 -20.26
C PHE A 945 -19.00 43.79 -20.52
N THR A 946 -18.84 43.23 -21.72
CA THR A 946 -19.47 41.95 -22.11
C THR A 946 -18.44 40.83 -22.05
N VAL A 947 -18.68 39.83 -21.21
CA VAL A 947 -17.82 38.65 -21.07
C VAL A 947 -18.10 37.67 -22.22
N PRO A 948 -17.10 37.28 -23.03
CA PRO A 948 -17.31 36.35 -24.14
C PRO A 948 -17.82 34.98 -23.70
N GLY A 949 -18.80 34.45 -24.44
CA GLY A 949 -19.37 33.11 -24.19
C GLY A 949 -20.27 33.01 -22.96
N MET A 950 -20.46 34.09 -22.20
CA MET A 950 -21.31 34.12 -21.03
C MET A 950 -22.79 34.10 -21.42
N THR A 951 -23.58 33.25 -20.75
CA THR A 951 -25.03 33.12 -20.97
C THR A 951 -25.78 33.10 -19.65
N GLY A 952 -27.04 33.57 -19.65
CA GLY A 952 -27.92 33.45 -18.48
C GLY A 952 -27.80 34.56 -17.43
N GLY A 953 -27.34 35.75 -17.80
CA GLY A 953 -27.30 36.90 -16.90
C GLY A 953 -28.66 37.50 -16.56
N PRO A 954 -28.66 38.52 -15.67
CA PRO A 954 -29.87 39.19 -15.22
C PRO A 954 -30.66 39.72 -16.43
N GLY A 955 -31.93 39.32 -16.54
CA GLY A 955 -32.76 39.67 -17.71
C GLY A 955 -32.32 39.09 -19.05
N GLY A 956 -31.40 38.11 -19.08
CA GLY A 956 -30.82 37.52 -20.29
C GLY A 956 -29.63 38.30 -20.86
N LEU A 957 -29.10 39.28 -20.11
CA LEU A 957 -27.94 40.06 -20.51
C LEU A 957 -26.63 39.24 -20.42
N THR A 958 -25.64 39.63 -21.21
CA THR A 958 -24.27 39.09 -21.19
C THR A 958 -23.26 40.12 -20.70
N SER A 959 -23.72 41.32 -20.33
CA SER A 959 -22.92 42.38 -19.75
C SER A 959 -22.86 42.22 -18.23
N VAL A 960 -21.68 42.44 -17.66
CA VAL A 960 -21.42 42.48 -16.21
C VAL A 960 -21.08 43.91 -15.83
N THR A 961 -21.62 44.38 -14.72
CA THR A 961 -21.30 45.68 -14.13
C THR A 961 -20.07 45.55 -13.23
N ALA A 962 -19.50 46.69 -12.80
CA ALA A 962 -18.30 46.69 -11.95
C ALA A 962 -18.55 46.18 -10.51
N SER A 963 -19.81 46.07 -10.10
CA SER A 963 -20.19 45.47 -8.82
C SER A 963 -20.44 43.97 -8.91
N ASP A 964 -20.59 43.41 -10.11
CA ASP A 964 -20.92 41.99 -10.29
C ASP A 964 -19.69 41.08 -10.11
N VAL A 965 -19.92 39.85 -9.66
CA VAL A 965 -18.88 38.81 -9.63
C VAL A 965 -19.22 37.69 -10.59
N VAL A 966 -18.26 37.34 -11.44
CA VAL A 966 -18.36 36.20 -12.36
C VAL A 966 -17.48 35.05 -11.92
N ARG A 967 -17.87 33.83 -12.29
CA ARG A 967 -17.08 32.62 -12.11
C ARG A 967 -16.54 32.14 -13.45
N PHE A 968 -15.24 31.91 -13.50
CA PHE A 968 -14.56 31.20 -14.56
C PHE A 968 -14.25 29.78 -14.13
N THR A 969 -14.71 28.83 -14.94
CA THR A 969 -14.40 27.40 -14.79
C THR A 969 -13.31 27.04 -15.81
N PRO A 970 -12.06 26.77 -15.37
CA PRO A 970 -10.95 26.48 -16.26
C PRO A 970 -11.09 25.09 -16.91
N ALA A 971 -10.77 25.01 -18.20
CA ALA A 971 -10.41 23.79 -18.91
C ALA A 971 -8.88 23.62 -18.99
N SER A 972 -8.14 24.73 -19.09
CA SER A 972 -6.70 24.82 -18.90
C SER A 972 -6.32 26.19 -18.33
N LEU A 973 -5.27 26.21 -17.49
CA LEU A 973 -4.66 27.40 -16.91
C LEU A 973 -3.21 27.53 -17.40
N GLY A 974 -2.61 28.69 -17.21
CA GLY A 974 -1.26 29.02 -17.66
C GLY A 974 -1.24 30.02 -18.83
N PRO A 975 -0.13 30.12 -19.58
CA PRO A 975 -0.02 31.04 -20.74
C PRO A 975 -0.86 30.62 -21.95
N VAL A 976 -1.61 29.52 -21.85
CA VAL A 976 -2.65 29.11 -22.81
C VAL A 976 -3.90 28.78 -22.02
N THR A 977 -4.71 29.80 -21.73
CA THR A 977 -5.89 29.67 -20.87
C THR A 977 -7.14 29.32 -21.69
N ALA A 978 -7.92 28.35 -21.22
CA ALA A 978 -9.19 28.00 -21.82
C ALA A 978 -10.20 27.68 -20.72
N GLY A 979 -11.48 28.00 -20.95
CA GLY A 979 -12.54 27.74 -19.97
C GLY A 979 -13.85 28.40 -20.34
N SER A 980 -14.74 28.55 -19.37
CA SER A 980 -16.06 29.16 -19.57
C SER A 980 -16.48 30.04 -18.40
N PHE A 981 -17.22 31.12 -18.69
CA PHE A 981 -17.73 32.06 -17.69
C PHE A 981 -19.20 31.84 -17.35
N SER A 982 -19.57 32.14 -16.11
CA SER A 982 -20.95 32.14 -15.60
C SER A 982 -21.13 33.23 -14.54
N PHE A 983 -22.37 33.72 -14.35
CA PHE A 983 -22.67 34.66 -13.26
C PHE A 983 -22.54 33.96 -11.90
N TYR A 984 -21.93 34.64 -10.93
CA TYR A 984 -21.79 34.13 -9.56
C TYR A 984 -22.50 35.01 -8.53
N PHE A 985 -22.44 36.34 -8.70
CA PHE A 985 -23.10 37.30 -7.82
C PHE A 985 -23.59 38.48 -8.67
N ASP A 986 -24.89 38.71 -8.67
CA ASP A 986 -25.53 39.90 -9.22
C ASP A 986 -25.69 40.91 -8.08
N ALA A 987 -24.92 41.99 -8.16
CA ALA A 987 -24.86 42.98 -7.11
C ALA A 987 -26.14 43.82 -7.00
N SER A 988 -26.82 44.00 -8.14
CA SER A 988 -28.01 44.84 -8.25
C SER A 988 -29.22 44.26 -7.51
N ASP A 989 -29.32 42.92 -7.48
CA ASP A 989 -30.36 42.21 -6.73
C ASP A 989 -30.26 42.41 -5.21
N VAL A 990 -29.07 42.74 -4.72
CA VAL A 990 -28.78 42.93 -3.29
C VAL A 990 -28.45 44.38 -2.92
N GLY A 991 -28.71 45.30 -3.85
CA GLY A 991 -28.73 46.74 -3.60
C GLY A 991 -27.42 47.47 -3.84
N LEU A 992 -26.42 46.85 -4.48
CA LEU A 992 -25.22 47.53 -4.96
C LEU A 992 -25.48 48.02 -6.39
N THR A 993 -25.69 49.33 -6.57
CA THR A 993 -26.19 49.92 -7.83
C THR A 993 -25.50 51.23 -8.22
N THR A 994 -24.58 51.73 -7.41
CA THR A 994 -23.85 52.98 -7.65
C THR A 994 -22.37 52.71 -7.89
N SER A 995 -21.66 53.69 -8.45
CA SER A 995 -20.21 53.57 -8.73
C SER A 995 -19.34 53.48 -7.48
N ASP A 996 -19.86 53.93 -6.33
CA ASP A 996 -19.16 53.88 -5.04
C ASP A 996 -19.33 52.49 -4.38
N GLU A 997 -20.11 51.59 -5.00
CA GLU A 997 -20.40 50.23 -4.55
C GLU A 997 -19.76 49.17 -5.48
N ASN A 998 -18.76 49.57 -6.27
CA ASN A 998 -17.98 48.65 -7.11
C ASN A 998 -17.16 47.71 -6.22
N VAL A 999 -17.02 46.44 -6.63
CA VAL A 999 -16.27 45.44 -5.86
C VAL A 999 -14.81 45.43 -6.31
N ASP A 1000 -13.92 45.82 -5.40
CA ASP A 1000 -12.48 45.97 -5.62
C ASP A 1000 -11.63 45.03 -4.76
N ALA A 1001 -12.25 44.26 -3.85
CA ALA A 1001 -11.60 43.11 -3.25
C ALA A 1001 -12.59 41.97 -3.01
N ILE A 1002 -12.17 40.74 -3.33
CA ILE A 1002 -12.98 39.53 -3.14
C ILE A 1002 -12.20 38.51 -2.32
N GLY A 1003 -12.86 37.95 -1.30
CA GLY A 1003 -12.36 36.81 -0.54
C GLY A 1003 -13.45 35.80 -0.21
N LEU A 1004 -13.07 34.71 0.43
CA LEU A 1004 -13.99 33.73 1.01
C LEU A 1004 -13.62 33.46 2.45
N ASP A 1005 -14.62 33.43 3.32
CA ASP A 1005 -14.40 32.92 4.68
C ASP A 1005 -14.37 31.38 4.71
N PRO A 1006 -13.90 30.75 5.80
CA PRO A 1006 -13.85 29.29 5.90
C PRO A 1006 -15.21 28.57 5.79
N ALA A 1007 -16.32 29.30 5.91
CA ALA A 1007 -17.67 28.76 5.73
C ALA A 1007 -18.18 28.91 4.27
N GLY A 1008 -17.38 29.51 3.38
CA GLY A 1008 -17.69 29.72 1.97
C GLY A 1008 -18.56 30.95 1.69
N ASN A 1009 -18.70 31.88 2.64
CA ASN A 1009 -19.40 33.14 2.38
C ASN A 1009 -18.50 34.10 1.60
N LEU A 1010 -19.12 34.92 0.75
CA LEU A 1010 -18.42 35.92 -0.08
C LEU A 1010 -18.03 37.12 0.77
N MET A 1011 -16.75 37.48 0.72
CA MET A 1011 -16.17 38.64 1.38
C MET A 1011 -15.88 39.69 0.33
N LEU A 1012 -16.32 40.92 0.56
CA LEU A 1012 -16.29 42.00 -0.42
C LEU A 1012 -15.78 43.28 0.22
N SER A 1013 -14.86 43.96 -0.45
CA SER A 1013 -14.60 45.39 -0.25
C SER A 1013 -15.34 46.18 -1.34
N ILE A 1014 -15.56 47.48 -1.10
CA ILE A 1014 -16.12 48.40 -2.09
C ILE A 1014 -15.30 49.70 -2.19
N VAL A 1015 -15.23 50.26 -3.40
CA VAL A 1015 -14.38 51.42 -3.75
C VAL A 1015 -14.69 52.72 -2.99
N GLY A 1016 -15.87 52.85 -2.38
CA GLY A 1016 -16.30 54.09 -1.76
C GLY A 1016 -17.15 53.90 -0.52
N VAL A 1017 -17.54 55.03 0.06
CA VAL A 1017 -18.42 55.05 1.24
C VAL A 1017 -19.85 54.75 0.82
N GLY A 1018 -20.32 53.55 1.12
CA GLY A 1018 -21.59 53.00 0.62
C GLY A 1018 -22.66 52.80 1.70
N ALA A 1019 -23.93 52.86 1.30
CA ALA A 1019 -25.06 52.45 2.14
C ALA A 1019 -25.56 51.07 1.70
N VAL A 1020 -24.84 50.02 2.10
CA VAL A 1020 -25.20 48.65 1.75
C VAL A 1020 -26.45 48.22 2.51
N THR A 1021 -27.44 47.68 1.80
CA THR A 1021 -28.73 47.30 2.40
C THR A 1021 -28.53 46.29 3.54
N GLY A 1022 -28.85 46.70 4.78
CA GLY A 1022 -28.69 45.88 5.99
C GLY A 1022 -27.48 46.24 6.86
N VAL A 1023 -26.60 47.14 6.40
CA VAL A 1023 -25.44 47.66 7.15
C VAL A 1023 -25.56 49.19 7.22
N ALA A 1024 -25.33 49.78 8.40
CA ALA A 1024 -25.66 51.19 8.66
C ALA A 1024 -24.69 52.19 8.00
N ALA A 1025 -23.42 51.82 7.86
CA ALA A 1025 -22.36 52.55 7.18
C ALA A 1025 -21.25 51.54 6.81
N VAL A 1026 -20.60 51.76 5.66
CA VAL A 1026 -19.45 50.99 5.18
C VAL A 1026 -18.50 52.02 4.58
N ASP A 1027 -17.27 52.06 5.07
CA ASP A 1027 -16.19 52.88 4.51
C ASP A 1027 -15.34 52.05 3.53
N ASP A 1028 -14.50 52.71 2.74
CA ASP A 1028 -13.70 52.09 1.66
C ASP A 1028 -12.67 51.06 2.20
N GLU A 1029 -12.25 51.20 3.45
CA GLU A 1029 -11.35 50.26 4.11
C GLU A 1029 -12.02 49.03 4.77
N ASP A 1030 -13.34 48.87 4.62
CA ASP A 1030 -14.11 47.82 5.29
C ASP A 1030 -14.31 46.55 4.44
N VAL A 1031 -14.34 45.39 5.10
CA VAL A 1031 -14.74 44.13 4.45
C VAL A 1031 -16.11 43.69 4.91
N LEU A 1032 -17.01 43.50 3.96
CA LEU A 1032 -18.35 42.98 4.15
C LEU A 1032 -18.39 41.47 3.94
N ARG A 1033 -19.09 40.77 4.84
CA ARG A 1033 -19.54 39.39 4.62
C ARG A 1033 -20.93 39.43 3.99
N PHE A 1034 -21.06 38.81 2.83
CA PHE A 1034 -22.35 38.48 2.23
C PHE A 1034 -22.72 37.02 2.52
N THR A 1035 -23.77 36.82 3.30
CA THR A 1035 -24.35 35.49 3.54
C THR A 1035 -25.46 35.25 2.54
N ALA A 1036 -25.15 34.45 1.51
CA ALA A 1036 -26.07 34.17 0.43
C ALA A 1036 -27.17 33.18 0.85
N THR A 1037 -28.41 33.48 0.47
CA THR A 1037 -29.51 32.51 0.36
C THR A 1037 -29.56 31.91 -1.06
N SER A 1038 -29.15 32.68 -2.07
CA SER A 1038 -28.95 32.24 -3.46
C SER A 1038 -27.84 33.06 -4.13
N LEU A 1039 -27.03 32.42 -4.96
CA LEU A 1039 -25.99 33.01 -5.80
C LEU A 1039 -26.30 32.74 -7.29
N GLY A 1040 -25.69 33.49 -8.19
CA GLY A 1040 -25.90 33.44 -9.63
C GLY A 1040 -26.56 34.72 -10.17
N SER A 1041 -27.22 34.63 -11.32
CA SER A 1041 -27.94 35.77 -11.92
C SER A 1041 -29.24 36.15 -11.22
N VAL A 1042 -29.58 35.44 -10.13
CA VAL A 1042 -30.60 35.84 -9.15
C VAL A 1042 -29.95 35.69 -7.78
N THR A 1043 -29.46 36.80 -7.25
CA THR A 1043 -28.72 36.82 -5.98
C THR A 1043 -29.63 37.27 -4.84
N THR A 1044 -29.66 36.52 -3.74
CA THR A 1044 -30.40 36.92 -2.53
C THR A 1044 -29.59 36.60 -1.30
N GLY A 1045 -29.64 37.45 -0.29
CA GLY A 1045 -28.86 37.27 0.94
C GLY A 1045 -28.84 38.53 1.79
N SER A 1046 -27.91 38.59 2.73
CA SER A 1046 -27.75 39.74 3.62
C SER A 1046 -26.28 40.05 3.88
N PHE A 1047 -25.97 41.33 4.02
CA PHE A 1047 -24.65 41.82 4.37
C PHE A 1047 -24.45 42.00 5.88
N SER A 1048 -23.19 41.89 6.32
CA SER A 1048 -22.72 42.24 7.66
C SER A 1048 -21.27 42.71 7.59
N VAL A 1049 -20.84 43.64 8.45
CA VAL A 1049 -19.42 44.02 8.56
C VAL A 1049 -18.63 42.85 9.13
N TYR A 1050 -17.58 42.44 8.43
CA TYR A 1050 -16.64 41.39 8.85
C TYR A 1050 -15.34 41.98 9.39
N PHE A 1051 -14.85 43.05 8.78
CA PHE A 1051 -13.69 43.81 9.20
C PHE A 1051 -13.99 45.29 9.02
N ASP A 1052 -13.86 46.03 10.11
CA ASP A 1052 -13.87 47.49 10.17
C ASP A 1052 -12.42 47.99 10.16
N GLY A 1053 -11.98 48.60 9.06
CA GLY A 1053 -10.59 49.03 8.87
C GLY A 1053 -10.25 50.27 9.69
N SER A 1054 -11.23 51.13 9.89
CA SER A 1054 -11.16 52.36 10.68
C SER A 1054 -10.78 52.07 12.14
N ASP A 1055 -11.36 51.02 12.72
CA ASP A 1055 -11.08 50.58 14.10
C ASP A 1055 -9.60 50.20 14.35
N VAL A 1056 -8.89 49.78 13.30
CA VAL A 1056 -7.51 49.31 13.38
C VAL A 1056 -6.51 50.28 12.74
N GLY A 1057 -6.99 51.45 12.34
CA GLY A 1057 -6.15 52.58 11.94
C GLY A 1057 -5.80 52.65 10.46
N LEU A 1058 -6.54 51.94 9.59
CA LEU A 1058 -6.64 52.36 8.18
C LEU A 1058 -7.50 53.62 8.15
N ALA A 1059 -7.03 54.68 7.51
CA ALA A 1059 -7.79 55.91 7.39
C ALA A 1059 -8.68 55.87 6.17
N ASN A 1060 -9.91 56.36 6.31
CA ASN A 1060 -10.85 56.68 5.23
C ASN A 1060 -10.25 57.72 4.26
N THR A 1061 -9.40 57.22 3.38
CA THR A 1061 -8.68 57.91 2.32
C THR A 1061 -8.53 56.93 1.17
N THR A 1062 -8.67 57.44 -0.05
CA THR A 1062 -8.55 56.64 -1.29
C THR A 1062 -7.17 55.97 -1.50
N SER A 1063 -6.22 56.14 -0.57
CA SER A 1063 -4.88 55.53 -0.59
C SER A 1063 -4.78 54.32 0.34
N GLU A 1064 -5.61 54.24 1.38
CA GLU A 1064 -5.65 53.13 2.34
C GLU A 1064 -6.87 52.21 2.14
N ASP A 1065 -7.69 52.53 1.15
CA ASP A 1065 -8.71 51.67 0.54
C ASP A 1065 -8.15 50.28 0.18
N LEU A 1066 -8.89 49.23 0.50
CA LEU A 1066 -8.48 47.83 0.33
C LEU A 1066 -8.67 47.37 -1.12
N ASP A 1067 -7.56 47.26 -1.85
CA ASP A 1067 -7.55 46.91 -3.28
C ASP A 1067 -7.34 45.40 -3.54
N ALA A 1068 -7.01 44.63 -2.50
CA ALA A 1068 -6.92 43.18 -2.59
C ALA A 1068 -7.01 42.54 -1.20
N ILE A 1069 -7.73 41.43 -1.07
CA ILE A 1069 -7.81 40.66 0.18
C ILE A 1069 -7.67 39.16 -0.05
N PHE A 1070 -7.11 38.46 0.93
CA PHE A 1070 -7.18 37.01 1.05
C PHE A 1070 -7.39 36.63 2.52
N LEU A 1071 -8.29 35.68 2.78
CA LEU A 1071 -8.58 35.24 4.15
C LEU A 1071 -7.89 33.92 4.48
N GLY A 1072 -7.09 33.92 5.54
CA GLY A 1072 -6.47 32.71 6.09
C GLY A 1072 -7.46 31.86 6.89
N ALA A 1073 -7.16 30.57 7.05
CA ALA A 1073 -8.02 29.61 7.75
C ALA A 1073 -8.33 29.98 9.22
N ALA A 1074 -7.48 30.79 9.86
CA ALA A 1074 -7.65 31.28 11.23
C ALA A 1074 -8.35 32.65 11.32
N GLY A 1075 -8.91 33.17 10.22
CA GLY A 1075 -9.54 34.50 10.15
C GLY A 1075 -8.56 35.65 9.92
N GLN A 1076 -7.29 35.35 9.66
CA GLN A 1076 -6.28 36.33 9.23
C GLN A 1076 -6.67 36.99 7.92
N ILE A 1077 -6.35 38.28 7.76
CA ILE A 1077 -6.61 39.04 6.53
C ILE A 1077 -5.27 39.44 5.93
N TYR A 1078 -4.96 38.91 4.77
CA TYR A 1078 -3.88 39.38 3.91
C TYR A 1078 -4.46 40.47 3.03
N PHE A 1079 -3.76 41.58 2.88
CA PHE A 1079 -4.32 42.73 2.16
C PHE A 1079 -3.26 43.53 1.40
N SER A 1080 -3.72 44.23 0.37
CA SER A 1080 -3.04 45.36 -0.28
C SER A 1080 -4.00 46.55 -0.30
N THR A 1081 -3.45 47.76 -0.42
CA THR A 1081 -4.24 48.99 -0.53
C THR A 1081 -4.01 49.68 -1.88
N VAL A 1082 -4.90 50.57 -2.30
CA VAL A 1082 -4.77 51.31 -3.57
C VAL A 1082 -3.46 52.12 -3.64
N GLY A 1083 -3.03 52.67 -2.49
CA GLY A 1083 -1.87 53.54 -2.38
C GLY A 1083 -0.97 53.19 -1.20
N THR A 1084 -0.35 54.22 -0.60
CA THR A 1084 0.46 54.06 0.61
C THR A 1084 -0.42 53.92 1.85
N PHE A 1085 -0.05 53.02 2.76
CA PHE A 1085 -0.72 52.87 4.05
C PHE A 1085 0.25 52.89 5.23
N ALA A 1086 -0.22 53.35 6.39
CA ALA A 1086 0.55 53.49 7.62
C ALA A 1086 -0.31 53.20 8.86
N VAL A 1087 -0.32 51.95 9.28
CA VAL A 1087 -1.02 51.45 10.47
C VAL A 1087 -0.03 51.22 11.63
N THR A 1088 -0.54 51.00 12.84
CA THR A 1088 0.33 50.77 14.00
C THR A 1088 1.15 49.48 13.80
N GLY A 1089 2.47 49.63 13.66
CA GLY A 1089 3.41 48.51 13.50
C GLY A 1089 3.72 48.11 12.06
N LEU A 1090 3.09 48.73 11.05
CA LEU A 1090 3.31 48.42 9.64
C LEU A 1090 3.06 49.64 8.74
N SER A 1091 3.95 49.87 7.77
CA SER A 1091 3.73 50.83 6.69
C SER A 1091 4.10 50.19 5.36
N GLY A 1092 3.33 50.46 4.32
CA GLY A 1092 3.51 49.86 2.99
C GLY A 1092 2.90 50.72 1.88
N ASN A 1093 2.83 50.14 0.69
CA ASN A 1093 2.16 50.70 -0.50
C ASN A 1093 1.48 49.58 -1.31
N GLY A 1094 0.74 49.93 -2.37
CA GLY A 1094 -0.09 48.98 -3.13
C GLY A 1094 0.61 47.83 -3.88
N ARG A 1095 1.93 47.67 -3.78
CA ARG A 1095 2.63 46.41 -4.19
C ARG A 1095 3.05 45.54 -3.01
N ASP A 1096 2.80 45.98 -1.79
CA ASP A 1096 3.15 45.26 -0.56
C ASP A 1096 1.90 44.53 -0.05
N ILE A 1097 2.09 43.29 0.42
CA ILE A 1097 1.04 42.52 1.09
C ILE A 1097 1.26 42.62 2.60
N GLY A 1098 0.29 43.23 3.28
CA GLY A 1098 0.18 43.25 4.73
C GLY A 1098 -0.57 42.02 5.25
N LEU A 1099 -0.32 41.67 6.51
CA LEU A 1099 -1.06 40.66 7.27
C LEU A 1099 -1.65 41.29 8.51
N PHE A 1100 -2.98 41.29 8.59
CA PHE A 1100 -3.74 41.60 9.79
C PHE A 1100 -4.11 40.31 10.52
N THR A 1101 -3.70 40.22 11.79
CA THR A 1101 -4.08 39.11 12.68
C THR A 1101 -5.12 39.61 13.69
N PRO A 1102 -6.39 39.19 13.57
CA PRO A 1102 -7.44 39.66 14.45
C PRO A 1102 -7.36 39.03 15.85
N THR A 1103 -7.69 39.84 16.86
CA THR A 1103 -8.20 39.38 18.16
C THR A 1103 -9.72 39.44 18.21
N THR A 1104 -10.35 40.33 17.44
CA THR A 1104 -11.81 40.41 17.27
C THR A 1104 -12.12 40.93 15.85
N LEU A 1105 -13.18 40.39 15.24
CA LEU A 1105 -13.69 40.74 13.92
C LEU A 1105 -15.17 41.16 14.04
N GLY A 1106 -15.68 41.86 13.03
CA GLY A 1106 -17.02 42.43 12.97
C GLY A 1106 -16.98 43.96 13.00
N PRO A 1107 -18.07 44.64 13.39
CA PRO A 1107 -18.13 46.11 13.51
C PRO A 1107 -17.36 46.65 14.73
N THR A 1108 -16.54 45.81 15.35
CA THR A 1108 -15.59 46.20 16.41
C THR A 1108 -14.35 45.37 16.19
N THR A 1109 -13.42 45.89 15.40
CA THR A 1109 -12.23 45.15 14.97
C THR A 1109 -11.06 45.44 15.90
N LEU A 1110 -10.38 44.39 16.34
CA LEU A 1110 -9.14 44.51 17.12
C LEU A 1110 -8.12 43.52 16.59
N GLY A 1111 -6.85 43.91 16.52
CA GLY A 1111 -5.79 43.02 16.06
C GLY A 1111 -4.45 43.72 15.91
N THR A 1112 -3.53 43.04 15.23
CA THR A 1112 -2.18 43.54 14.99
C THR A 1112 -1.78 43.34 13.55
N PHE A 1113 -1.07 44.32 12.99
CA PHE A 1113 -0.51 44.26 11.65
C PHE A 1113 0.94 43.77 11.65
N SER A 1114 1.30 43.07 10.57
CA SER A 1114 2.66 42.61 10.27
C SER A 1114 2.88 42.56 8.76
N SER A 1115 4.13 42.65 8.29
CA SER A 1115 4.43 42.52 6.86
C SER A 1115 4.39 41.05 6.45
N PHE A 1116 3.75 40.75 5.32
CA PHE A 1116 3.78 39.42 4.70
C PHE A 1116 4.74 39.37 3.51
N LEU A 1117 4.54 40.28 2.54
CA LEU A 1117 5.41 40.39 1.36
C LEU A 1117 5.69 41.87 1.07
N LEU A 1118 6.96 42.22 0.91
CA LEU A 1118 7.34 43.53 0.40
C LEU A 1118 7.51 43.44 -1.12
N GLY A 1119 6.74 44.19 -1.89
CA GLY A 1119 6.75 44.15 -3.35
C GLY A 1119 8.12 44.47 -3.93
N ALA A 1120 8.88 45.36 -3.30
CA ALA A 1120 10.28 45.62 -3.69
C ALA A 1120 11.18 44.37 -3.57
N THR A 1121 10.93 43.53 -2.57
CA THR A 1121 11.68 42.27 -2.36
C THR A 1121 11.22 41.19 -3.34
N ALA A 1122 9.96 41.22 -3.75
CA ALA A 1122 9.41 40.36 -4.80
C ALA A 1122 9.85 40.80 -6.22
N GLY A 1123 10.50 41.96 -6.37
CA GLY A 1123 10.91 42.49 -7.68
C GLY A 1123 9.80 43.22 -8.43
N LEU A 1124 8.70 43.59 -7.75
CA LEU A 1124 7.61 44.36 -8.33
C LEU A 1124 8.03 45.82 -8.60
N PRO A 1125 7.82 46.34 -9.83
CA PRO A 1125 8.01 47.75 -10.16
C PRO A 1125 7.25 48.70 -9.22
N THR A 1126 7.72 49.93 -9.07
CA THR A 1126 7.07 50.94 -8.22
C THR A 1126 5.69 51.37 -8.72
N THR A 1127 5.31 51.00 -9.95
CA THR A 1127 4.01 51.27 -10.57
C THR A 1127 3.05 50.09 -10.46
N SER A 1128 3.48 48.96 -9.90
CA SER A 1128 2.61 47.81 -9.69
C SER A 1128 1.69 48.09 -8.51
N ASN A 1129 0.38 48.02 -8.75
CA ASN A 1129 -0.62 48.00 -7.70
C ASN A 1129 -1.39 46.68 -7.82
N LEU A 1130 -1.52 45.95 -6.72
CA LEU A 1130 -2.16 44.64 -6.66
C LEU A 1130 -3.68 44.84 -6.53
N THR A 1131 -4.43 44.28 -7.48
CA THR A 1131 -5.92 44.27 -7.45
C THR A 1131 -6.49 42.95 -6.95
N GLY A 1132 -5.65 41.93 -6.79
CA GLY A 1132 -6.10 40.62 -6.36
C GLY A 1132 -4.94 39.80 -5.86
N ILE A 1133 -5.17 39.06 -4.78
CA ILE A 1133 -4.17 38.19 -4.17
C ILE A 1133 -4.80 36.86 -3.76
N ALA A 1134 -4.07 35.76 -3.94
CA ALA A 1134 -4.39 34.49 -3.30
C ALA A 1134 -3.12 33.84 -2.78
N ILE A 1135 -3.05 33.56 -1.48
CA ILE A 1135 -1.85 33.01 -0.84
C ILE A 1135 -1.92 31.48 -0.87
N GLN A 1136 -0.84 30.85 -1.33
CA GLN A 1136 -0.69 29.39 -1.45
C GLN A 1136 -0.07 28.79 -0.19
#